data_AF-A0A5M4EQT3-F1
#
_entry.id   AF-A0A5M4EQT3-F1
#
_cell.length_a   1.000
_cell.length_b   1.000
_cell.length_c   1.000
_cell.angle_alpha   90.00
_cell.angle_beta   90.00
_cell.angle_gamma   90.00
#
_symmetry.space_group_name_H-M   'P 1'
#
loop_
_entity.id
_entity.type
_entity.pdbx_description
1 polymer ?
#
loop_
_entity_poly.entity_id
_entity_poly.type
_entity_poly.pdbx_seq_one_letter_code
_entity_poly.pdbx_strand_id
1 'polypeptide(L)'
;MDNSLKIFINNYDILKKVFFLGFVSVTLLFCILNLKNIFADENTDRTIFIAYDSYTLNDEEDFRTSKDVIYQIAKYYSLRDDTTVKLQSYGSINGNPIEINKENLKVSIDDYLSNVKLESENLMSNHYLAISDGFTQIAENVNISNSEFYLISPLNINIDESSEIKLNNLSDLYSSSEIKLNIMSLPSSLVKNRDFFSQISQNTKGNFIDFGTNKSYTDFIKLFLKNPVLLIDTNLDSKPLSNFINVPPTVNKLRIGIYRQDLKTKVSLINPDGNELTENSDYNFWELEKIIFLDINNPQSGTWTIITNGSEGKYEVYTDTSNPLELRTFGDKIYPVDSEILLEVGTYVENSIMNISDAELQVRVRDFKGTETIQIMNDIGQKGDKVALDGIYSAILPGVPEQSMIDIEYTLQWKSLSTPIKQMDQIKVEYYPELNVTSISNASGKIDQEFVIGKFETSVNNYPFLVGLDEIDLITDNSKNYITYRLDPVKIKDTHKSYEFKILASSSMKIKEEISLDIKMNTTYLDQEHQTPPVKISVQLDTNFLYIFGLRYYYWLVILVAILVIAILIINYFRRANIYGFLIDVENNVIVDFSEIKRNPIEKMTHPKRINFKDIKQLPYNGGYFEFLEDEVYINIISKDGDPSIRINSVPVTSRESISQGQWIGSSGKQVRFNKNIPYMKI
;
A
#
# COMPACT_ATOMS: atom_id res chain seq x y z
N MET A 1 45.34 58.39 13.02
CA MET A 1 44.42 57.53 13.78
C MET A 1 45.29 56.62 14.62
N ASP A 2 45.37 56.95 15.91
CA ASP A 2 46.47 56.61 16.81
C ASP A 2 46.62 55.13 17.13
N ASN A 3 47.87 54.73 17.40
CA ASN A 3 48.27 53.43 17.96
C ASN A 3 47.49 53.04 19.22
N SER A 4 46.84 53.98 19.91
CA SER A 4 45.95 53.75 21.03
C SER A 4 44.71 52.94 20.67
N LEU A 5 44.15 53.10 19.46
CA LEU A 5 42.92 52.40 19.05
C LEU A 5 43.19 50.91 18.74
N LYS A 6 44.38 50.59 18.19
CA LYS A 6 44.80 49.21 17.92
C LYS A 6 45.06 48.41 19.21
N ILE A 7 45.63 49.06 20.23
CA ILE A 7 45.85 48.42 21.55
C ILE A 7 44.51 48.17 22.25
N PHE A 8 43.55 49.10 22.13
CA PHE A 8 42.22 48.95 22.73
C PHE A 8 41.41 47.81 22.09
N ILE A 9 41.43 47.69 20.76
CA ILE A 9 40.74 46.59 20.04
C ILE A 9 41.38 45.24 20.37
N ASN A 10 42.71 45.16 20.44
CA ASN A 10 43.39 43.91 20.77
C ASN A 10 43.13 43.47 22.21
N ASN A 11 43.11 44.41 23.17
CA ASN A 11 42.75 44.11 24.55
C ASN A 11 41.27 43.73 24.71
N TYR A 12 40.37 44.30 23.91
CA TYR A 12 38.94 43.95 23.92
C TYR A 12 38.68 42.54 23.37
N ASP A 13 39.40 42.12 22.32
CA ASP A 13 39.32 40.76 21.78
C ASP A 13 39.92 39.72 22.74
N ILE A 14 41.02 40.07 23.42
CA ILE A 14 41.58 39.23 24.48
C ILE A 14 40.62 39.13 25.65
N LEU A 15 40.01 40.25 26.09
CA LEU A 15 39.01 40.22 27.17
C LEU A 15 37.80 39.38 26.78
N LYS A 16 37.28 39.51 25.55
CA LYS A 16 36.16 38.69 25.06
C LYS A 16 36.50 37.20 25.06
N LYS A 17 37.70 36.83 24.60
CA LYS A 17 38.15 35.43 24.62
C LYS A 17 38.32 34.90 26.03
N VAL A 18 38.86 35.70 26.95
CA VAL A 18 38.98 35.32 28.37
C VAL A 18 37.61 35.22 29.03
N PHE A 19 36.67 36.11 28.72
CA PHE A 19 35.29 36.04 29.24
C PHE A 19 34.54 34.84 28.68
N PHE A 20 34.69 34.55 27.39
CA PHE A 20 34.07 33.39 26.75
C PHE A 20 34.67 32.08 27.26
N LEU A 21 35.99 32.02 27.42
CA LEU A 21 36.66 30.85 28.00
C LEU A 21 36.29 30.67 29.48
N GLY A 22 36.14 31.76 30.23
CA GLY A 22 35.62 31.74 31.60
C GLY A 22 34.18 31.27 31.66
N PHE A 23 33.32 31.75 30.76
CA PHE A 23 31.92 31.33 30.68
C PHE A 23 31.78 29.86 30.28
N VAL A 24 32.56 29.40 29.30
CA VAL A 24 32.63 27.99 28.89
C VAL A 24 33.21 27.15 30.02
N SER A 25 34.23 27.62 30.72
CA SER A 25 34.81 26.89 31.85
C SER A 25 33.85 26.82 33.03
N VAL A 26 33.04 27.85 33.31
CA VAL A 26 32.01 27.85 34.36
C VAL A 26 30.83 26.97 33.98
N THR A 27 30.41 26.96 32.71
CA THR A 27 29.36 26.03 32.23
C THR A 27 29.85 24.59 32.21
N LEU A 28 31.10 24.33 31.80
CA LEU A 28 31.72 23.01 31.93
C LEU A 28 31.91 22.63 33.40
N LEU A 29 32.25 23.57 34.28
CA LEU A 29 32.29 23.34 35.72
C LEU A 29 30.89 23.02 36.25
N PHE A 30 29.82 23.64 35.76
CA PHE A 30 28.44 23.30 36.14
C PHE A 30 28.00 21.94 35.58
N CYS A 31 28.48 21.54 34.39
CA CYS A 31 28.22 20.22 33.82
C CYS A 31 29.04 19.10 34.49
N ILE A 32 30.26 19.39 34.95
CA ILE A 32 31.16 18.42 35.62
C ILE A 32 30.90 18.38 37.13
N LEU A 33 30.67 19.54 37.76
CA LEU A 33 30.09 19.71 39.09
C LEU A 33 28.58 19.67 39.00
N ASN A 34 28.03 18.74 38.22
CA ASN A 34 26.68 18.27 38.44
C ASN A 34 26.68 17.69 39.85
N LEU A 35 26.44 18.60 40.79
CA LEU A 35 26.35 18.39 42.20
C LEU A 35 25.34 17.28 42.36
N LYS A 36 25.79 16.18 42.96
CA LYS A 36 24.93 15.39 43.85
C LYS A 36 24.02 16.38 44.56
N ASN A 37 22.73 16.27 44.28
CA ASN A 37 21.67 17.12 44.82
C ASN A 37 21.93 17.38 46.32
N ILE A 38 22.32 18.62 46.63
CA ILE A 38 22.17 19.20 47.96
C ILE A 38 20.84 19.97 47.91
N PHE A 39 19.77 19.20 47.79
CA PHE A 39 18.43 19.55 48.22
C PHE A 39 17.95 18.31 48.96
N ALA A 40 17.95 18.40 50.28
CA ALA A 40 17.21 17.50 51.12
C ALA A 40 15.74 17.90 50.99
N ASP A 41 15.04 17.19 50.13
CA ASP A 41 13.69 16.66 50.35
C ASP A 41 13.58 15.47 49.39
N GLU A 42 13.46 14.28 49.94
CA GLU A 42 13.06 13.09 49.20
C GLU A 42 11.69 13.41 48.58
N ASN A 43 11.63 13.62 47.27
CA ASN A 43 10.37 13.74 46.55
C ASN A 43 9.71 12.35 46.56
N THR A 44 8.94 12.07 47.61
CA THR A 44 8.04 10.92 47.68
C THR A 44 6.76 11.29 46.94
N ASP A 45 6.53 10.68 45.78
CA ASP A 45 5.38 10.99 44.92
C ASP A 45 4.10 10.25 45.36
N ARG A 46 4.23 9.23 46.21
CA ARG A 46 3.12 8.35 46.61
C ARG A 46 3.27 7.81 48.03
N THR A 47 2.17 7.79 48.79
CA THR A 47 2.11 7.10 50.10
C THR A 47 1.21 5.87 50.07
N ILE A 48 1.69 4.78 50.67
CA ILE A 48 0.92 3.59 50.98
C ILE A 48 0.69 3.56 52.48
N PHE A 49 -0.55 3.77 52.90
CA PHE A 49 -0.93 3.76 54.31
C PHE A 49 -1.62 2.44 54.65
N ILE A 50 -1.08 1.70 55.62
CA ILE A 50 -1.63 0.43 56.08
C ILE A 50 -2.21 0.65 57.48
N ALA A 51 -3.53 0.55 57.61
CA ALA A 51 -4.23 0.60 58.89
C ALA A 51 -4.64 -0.81 59.32
N TYR A 52 -4.15 -1.25 60.47
CA TYR A 52 -4.37 -2.59 61.01
C TYR A 52 -5.23 -2.55 62.28
N ASP A 53 -6.35 -3.26 62.27
CA ASP A 53 -7.25 -3.35 63.43
C ASP A 53 -6.67 -4.32 64.45
N SER A 54 -5.99 -3.77 65.46
CA SER A 54 -5.39 -4.57 66.52
C SER A 54 -6.34 -4.89 67.67
N TYR A 55 -7.49 -4.21 67.73
CA TYR A 55 -8.31 -4.12 68.93
C TYR A 55 -9.50 -5.08 68.90
N THR A 56 -10.01 -5.40 67.70
CA THR A 56 -11.09 -6.39 67.52
C THR A 56 -10.58 -7.77 67.10
N LEU A 57 -9.26 -7.94 67.06
CA LEU A 57 -8.62 -9.15 66.58
C LEU A 57 -8.50 -10.17 67.71
N ASN A 58 -9.47 -11.08 67.77
CA ASN A 58 -9.57 -12.12 68.80
C ASN A 58 -9.33 -13.54 68.25
N ASP A 59 -9.12 -13.65 66.94
CA ASP A 59 -9.01 -14.92 66.23
C ASP A 59 -7.58 -15.12 65.68
N GLU A 60 -7.04 -16.34 65.86
CA GLU A 60 -5.68 -16.69 65.43
C GLU A 60 -5.55 -16.70 63.90
N GLU A 61 -6.59 -17.10 63.17
CA GLU A 61 -6.61 -17.09 61.71
C GLU A 61 -6.64 -15.66 61.16
N ASP A 62 -7.38 -14.76 61.81
CA ASP A 62 -7.37 -13.32 61.50
C ASP A 62 -5.96 -12.72 61.70
N PHE A 63 -5.27 -13.07 62.79
CA PHE A 63 -3.91 -12.59 63.06
C PHE A 63 -2.94 -13.04 61.97
N ARG A 64 -2.97 -14.34 61.65
CA ARG A 64 -2.09 -14.95 60.65
C ARG A 64 -2.35 -14.37 59.26
N THR A 65 -3.62 -14.20 58.89
CA THR A 65 -4.01 -13.55 57.63
C THR A 65 -3.51 -12.11 57.58
N SER A 66 -3.70 -11.34 58.66
CA SER A 66 -3.25 -9.95 58.73
C SER A 66 -1.74 -9.84 58.56
N LYS A 67 -0.97 -10.75 59.18
CA LYS A 67 0.48 -10.80 59.05
C LYS A 67 0.89 -10.96 57.59
N ASP A 68 0.39 -11.97 56.88
CA ASP A 68 0.70 -12.21 55.47
C ASP A 68 0.33 -11.00 54.59
N VAL A 69 -0.84 -10.39 54.84
CA VAL A 69 -1.33 -9.23 54.08
C VAL A 69 -0.45 -8.00 54.30
N ILE A 70 -0.14 -7.67 55.56
CA ILE A 70 0.74 -6.54 55.90
C ILE A 70 2.12 -6.74 55.26
N TYR A 71 2.70 -7.92 55.42
CA TYR A 71 4.01 -8.24 54.87
C TYR A 71 4.04 -8.13 53.35
N GLN A 72 3.04 -8.68 52.66
CA GLN A 72 2.98 -8.62 51.20
C GLN A 72 2.86 -7.17 50.70
N ILE A 73 1.96 -6.36 51.27
CA ILE A 73 1.78 -4.95 50.88
C ILE A 73 3.07 -4.18 51.14
N ALA A 74 3.59 -4.25 52.37
CA ALA A 74 4.75 -3.48 52.77
C ALA A 74 6.00 -3.88 51.97
N LYS A 75 6.23 -5.18 51.78
CA LYS A 75 7.39 -5.68 51.05
C LYS A 75 7.32 -5.34 49.57
N TYR A 76 6.14 -5.43 48.94
CA TYR A 76 6.00 -5.06 47.54
C TYR A 76 6.23 -3.56 47.27
N TYR A 77 5.67 -2.69 48.11
CA TYR A 77 5.75 -1.24 47.89
C TYR A 77 7.07 -0.62 48.37
N SER A 78 7.70 -1.14 49.41
CA SER A 78 9.02 -0.66 49.90
C SER A 78 10.18 -0.93 48.93
N LEU A 79 9.97 -1.74 47.89
CA LEU A 79 10.94 -1.94 46.82
C LEU A 79 11.01 -0.78 45.83
N ARG A 80 10.11 0.19 45.93
CA ARG A 80 10.02 1.33 44.99
C ARG A 80 10.58 2.59 45.65
N ASP A 81 11.49 3.25 44.95
CA ASP A 81 12.18 4.43 45.47
C ASP A 81 11.26 5.68 45.57
N ASP A 82 10.11 5.66 44.89
CA ASP A 82 9.13 6.76 44.84
C ASP A 82 7.99 6.63 45.86
N THR A 83 8.02 5.59 46.70
CA THR A 83 6.89 5.18 47.53
C THR A 83 7.26 5.13 49.01
N THR A 84 6.53 5.88 49.84
CA THR A 84 6.60 5.76 51.31
C THR A 84 5.55 4.78 51.81
N VAL A 85 5.95 3.83 52.67
CA VAL A 85 5.03 2.88 53.31
C VAL A 85 4.89 3.22 54.79
N LYS A 86 3.68 3.56 55.23
CA LYS A 86 3.34 3.80 56.64
C LYS A 86 2.45 2.69 57.18
N LEU A 87 2.72 2.19 58.38
CA LEU A 87 1.92 1.20 59.10
C LEU A 87 1.41 1.79 60.41
N GLN A 88 0.11 1.68 60.65
CA GLN A 88 -0.54 2.15 61.88
C GLN A 88 -1.55 1.11 62.35
N SER A 89 -1.54 0.81 63.64
CA SER A 89 -2.57 0.01 64.30
C SER A 89 -3.64 0.93 64.85
N TYR A 90 -4.88 0.48 64.85
CA TYR A 90 -5.99 1.24 65.40
C TYR A 90 -6.94 0.35 66.19
N GLY A 91 -7.71 1.02 67.05
CA GLY A 91 -8.78 0.44 67.85
C GLY A 91 -9.83 1.52 68.14
N SER A 92 -10.12 1.76 69.41
CA SER A 92 -10.89 2.94 69.84
C SER A 92 -10.15 4.26 69.60
N ILE A 93 -8.81 4.22 69.64
CA ILE A 93 -7.88 5.29 69.28
C ILE A 93 -6.85 4.76 68.28
N ASN A 94 -6.20 5.65 67.55
CA ASN A 94 -5.11 5.29 66.63
C ASN A 94 -3.77 5.25 67.37
N GLY A 95 -2.93 4.28 67.03
CA GLY A 95 -1.53 4.25 67.43
C GLY A 95 -0.68 5.24 66.63
N ASN A 96 0.60 5.38 66.98
CA ASN A 96 1.52 6.17 66.17
C ASN A 96 1.89 5.41 64.89
N PRO A 97 1.84 6.04 63.71
CA PRO A 97 2.31 5.40 62.48
C PRO A 97 3.83 5.21 62.53
N ILE A 98 4.28 4.09 61.99
CA ILE A 98 5.69 3.83 61.72
C ILE A 98 5.94 3.82 60.21
N GLU A 99 7.12 4.26 59.80
CA GLU A 99 7.56 4.17 58.41
C GLU A 99 8.33 2.87 58.20
N ILE A 100 8.00 2.16 57.12
CA ILE A 100 8.60 0.86 56.79
C ILE A 100 9.66 1.04 55.72
N ASN A 101 10.92 0.93 56.15
CA ASN A 101 12.08 0.98 55.27
C ASN A 101 12.49 -0.40 54.76
N LYS A 102 12.94 -0.48 53.51
CA LYS A 102 13.38 -1.71 52.85
C LYS A 102 14.44 -2.49 53.66
N GLU A 103 15.39 -1.79 54.28
CA GLU A 103 16.53 -2.40 54.97
C GLU A 103 16.14 -3.18 56.25
N ASN A 104 15.13 -2.70 56.98
CA ASN A 104 14.74 -3.25 58.28
C ASN A 104 13.30 -3.78 58.32
N LEU A 105 12.65 -3.94 57.16
CA LEU A 105 11.23 -4.22 57.02
C LEU A 105 10.71 -5.34 57.94
N LYS A 106 11.39 -6.50 57.96
CA LYS A 106 10.96 -7.66 58.74
C LYS A 106 11.03 -7.39 60.24
N VAL A 107 12.13 -6.81 60.69
CA VAL A 107 12.32 -6.45 62.11
C VAL A 107 11.29 -5.39 62.52
N SER A 108 11.11 -4.35 61.71
CA SER A 108 10.14 -3.28 61.99
C SER A 108 8.70 -3.80 62.08
N ILE A 109 8.28 -4.68 61.17
CA ILE A 109 6.91 -5.25 61.20
C ILE A 109 6.74 -6.22 62.36
N ASP A 110 7.70 -7.12 62.61
CA ASP A 110 7.59 -8.09 63.72
C ASP A 110 7.63 -7.39 65.09
N ASP A 111 8.51 -6.40 65.29
CA ASP A 111 8.54 -5.58 66.50
C ASP A 111 7.23 -4.78 66.66
N TYR A 112 6.68 -4.26 65.56
CA TYR A 112 5.41 -3.56 65.59
C TYR A 112 4.27 -4.49 66.03
N LEU A 113 4.08 -5.61 65.34
CA LEU A 113 3.01 -6.56 65.60
C LEU A 113 3.10 -7.21 66.99
N SER A 114 4.31 -7.38 67.55
CA SER A 114 4.51 -7.94 68.88
C SER A 114 4.24 -6.95 70.02
N ASN A 115 4.44 -5.64 69.79
CA ASN A 115 4.21 -4.59 70.78
C ASN A 115 2.77 -4.07 70.79
N VAL A 116 1.98 -4.44 69.78
CA VAL A 116 0.55 -4.14 69.72
C VAL A 116 -0.17 -4.89 70.84
N LYS A 117 -0.69 -4.15 71.82
CA LYS A 117 -1.45 -4.72 72.95
C LYS A 117 -2.76 -5.32 72.46
N LEU A 118 -2.89 -6.64 72.57
CA LEU A 118 -4.17 -7.35 72.48
C LEU A 118 -4.94 -7.13 73.80
N GLU A 119 -5.65 -6.01 73.93
CA GLU A 119 -6.55 -5.78 75.06
C GLU A 119 -7.92 -6.42 74.78
N SER A 120 -8.39 -7.26 75.71
CA SER A 120 -9.56 -8.12 75.53
C SER A 120 -10.87 -7.55 76.07
N GLU A 121 -11.95 -7.99 75.40
CA GLU A 121 -13.39 -7.96 75.70
C GLU A 121 -14.21 -6.76 75.15
N ASN A 122 -14.93 -7.05 74.05
CA ASN A 122 -16.18 -6.39 73.62
C ASN A 122 -16.15 -4.88 73.34
N LEU A 123 -15.08 -4.37 72.72
CA LEU A 123 -15.02 -2.99 72.27
C LEU A 123 -14.95 -2.93 70.74
N MET A 124 -15.69 -1.98 70.15
CA MET A 124 -15.71 -1.75 68.71
C MET A 124 -14.57 -0.82 68.29
N SER A 125 -13.89 -1.15 67.20
CA SER A 125 -12.88 -0.29 66.58
C SER A 125 -13.54 0.90 65.88
N ASN A 126 -12.84 2.03 65.87
CA ASN A 126 -13.30 3.27 65.25
C ASN A 126 -12.74 3.39 63.83
N HIS A 127 -13.35 2.69 62.87
CA HIS A 127 -12.93 2.70 61.46
C HIS A 127 -12.93 4.10 60.85
N TYR A 128 -13.87 4.97 61.24
CA TYR A 128 -13.91 6.35 60.78
C TYR A 128 -12.64 7.12 61.16
N LEU A 129 -12.21 7.00 62.42
CA LEU A 129 -11.00 7.66 62.90
C LEU A 129 -9.75 7.15 62.18
N ALA A 130 -9.63 5.84 61.98
CA ALA A 130 -8.50 5.25 61.25
C ALA A 130 -8.42 5.73 59.80
N ILE A 131 -9.55 5.72 59.08
CA ILE A 131 -9.61 6.15 57.67
C ILE A 131 -9.37 7.67 57.55
N SER A 132 -9.89 8.46 58.48
CA SER A 132 -9.71 9.92 58.50
C SER A 132 -8.26 10.32 58.82
N ASP A 133 -7.62 9.63 59.76
CA ASP A 133 -6.23 9.90 60.15
C ASP A 133 -5.26 9.49 59.04
N GLY A 134 -5.44 8.31 58.44
CA GLY A 134 -4.61 7.94 57.29
C GLY A 134 -4.81 8.84 56.07
N PHE A 135 -6.02 9.40 55.86
CA PHE A 135 -6.21 10.44 54.85
C PHE A 135 -5.35 11.67 55.16
N THR A 136 -5.36 12.11 56.41
CA THR A 136 -4.55 13.26 56.87
C THR A 136 -3.07 12.98 56.65
N GLN A 137 -2.60 11.78 57.02
CA GLN A 137 -1.21 11.34 56.85
C GLN A 137 -0.77 11.22 55.39
N ILE A 138 -1.68 10.87 54.48
CA ILE A 138 -1.41 10.89 53.04
C ILE A 138 -1.39 12.33 52.53
N ALA A 139 -2.34 13.16 52.97
CA ALA A 139 -2.52 14.55 52.56
C ALA A 139 -1.42 15.51 53.04
N GLU A 140 -0.60 15.09 54.01
CA GLU A 140 0.61 15.81 54.43
C GLU A 140 1.71 15.85 53.35
N ASN A 141 1.66 14.94 52.35
CA ASN A 141 2.65 14.90 51.28
C ASN A 141 2.37 15.91 50.17
N VAL A 142 3.43 16.34 49.48
CA VAL A 142 3.35 17.28 48.34
C VAL A 142 2.51 16.71 47.19
N ASN A 143 2.59 15.40 46.97
CA ASN A 143 1.82 14.68 45.95
C ASN A 143 1.00 13.57 46.61
N ILE A 144 -0.33 13.65 46.45
CA ILE A 144 -1.28 12.67 46.98
C ILE A 144 -1.80 11.72 45.89
N SER A 145 -1.57 12.06 44.62
CA SER A 145 -2.12 11.32 43.48
C SER A 145 -1.57 9.89 43.44
N ASN A 146 -2.43 8.92 43.15
CA ASN A 146 -2.10 7.49 43.15
C ASN A 146 -1.68 6.89 44.50
N SER A 147 -1.86 7.60 45.62
CA SER A 147 -1.70 7.04 46.96
C SER A 147 -2.78 6.00 47.26
N GLU A 148 -2.47 5.07 48.16
CA GLU A 148 -3.40 3.99 48.51
C GLU A 148 -3.45 3.80 50.03
N PHE A 149 -4.67 3.67 50.55
CA PHE A 149 -4.94 3.28 51.92
C PHE A 149 -5.40 1.82 51.94
N TYR A 150 -4.86 1.02 52.85
CA TYR A 150 -5.23 -0.38 53.07
C TYR A 150 -5.79 -0.52 54.49
N LEU A 151 -7.08 -0.82 54.59
CA LEU A 151 -7.73 -1.17 55.85
C LEU A 151 -7.69 -2.69 56.04
N ILE A 152 -7.04 -3.19 57.10
CA ILE A 152 -6.99 -4.61 57.43
C ILE A 152 -7.74 -4.83 58.73
N SER A 153 -8.93 -5.42 58.67
CA SER A 153 -9.84 -5.45 59.82
C SER A 153 -10.89 -6.57 59.76
N PRO A 154 -11.35 -7.07 60.92
CA PRO A 154 -12.60 -7.82 61.08
C PRO A 154 -13.86 -7.01 60.75
N LEU A 155 -13.73 -5.73 60.43
CA LEU A 155 -14.84 -4.81 60.13
C LEU A 155 -15.92 -4.85 61.21
N ASN A 156 -15.55 -5.05 62.48
CA ASN A 156 -16.51 -5.21 63.57
C ASN A 156 -17.02 -3.84 64.05
N ILE A 157 -18.00 -3.32 63.32
CA ILE A 157 -18.69 -2.06 63.59
C ILE A 157 -20.21 -2.26 63.54
N ASN A 158 -20.94 -1.55 64.40
CA ASN A 158 -22.38 -1.43 64.28
C ASN A 158 -22.70 -0.27 63.34
N ILE A 159 -23.10 -0.58 62.10
CA ILE A 159 -23.45 0.43 61.10
C ILE A 159 -24.84 1.00 61.44
N ASP A 160 -24.83 2.18 62.06
CA ASP A 160 -25.98 3.07 62.23
C ASP A 160 -25.96 4.21 61.17
N GLU A 161 -27.06 4.96 61.08
CA GLU A 161 -27.22 6.04 60.09
C GLU A 161 -26.11 7.09 60.18
N SER A 162 -25.62 7.40 61.40
CA SER A 162 -24.54 8.36 61.59
C SER A 162 -23.20 7.85 61.06
N SER A 163 -22.86 6.60 61.36
CA SER A 163 -21.61 5.97 60.95
C SER A 163 -21.57 5.75 59.44
N GLU A 164 -22.70 5.37 58.85
CA GLU A 164 -22.88 5.22 57.41
C GLU A 164 -22.62 6.54 56.68
N ILE A 165 -23.26 7.64 57.08
CA ILE A 165 -23.06 8.97 56.47
C ILE A 165 -21.59 9.40 56.58
N LYS A 166 -20.97 9.23 57.75
CA LYS A 166 -19.58 9.63 57.99
C LYS A 166 -18.58 8.86 57.10
N LEU A 167 -18.74 7.54 56.99
CA LEU A 167 -17.85 6.70 56.17
C LEU A 167 -18.07 6.92 54.67
N ASN A 168 -19.31 7.14 54.23
CA ASN A 168 -19.59 7.52 52.85
C ASN A 168 -18.96 8.86 52.49
N ASN A 169 -19.07 9.88 53.35
CA ASN A 169 -18.41 11.17 53.13
C ASN A 169 -16.88 11.05 53.04
N LEU A 170 -16.26 10.18 53.85
CA LEU A 170 -14.83 9.88 53.73
C LEU A 170 -14.53 9.18 52.40
N SER A 171 -15.34 8.21 52.00
CA SER A 171 -15.19 7.53 50.71
C SER A 171 -15.22 8.54 49.54
N ASP A 172 -16.16 9.49 49.56
CA ASP A 172 -16.24 10.56 48.55
C ASP A 172 -15.01 11.48 48.58
N LEU A 173 -14.47 11.76 49.76
CA LEU A 173 -13.24 12.54 49.92
C LEU A 173 -12.03 11.81 49.32
N TYR A 174 -11.89 10.49 49.57
CA TYR A 174 -10.85 9.66 48.95
C TYR A 174 -11.00 9.62 47.42
N SER A 175 -12.23 9.42 46.93
CA SER A 175 -12.53 9.36 45.50
C SER A 175 -12.20 10.68 44.78
N SER A 176 -12.60 11.81 45.36
CA SER A 176 -12.29 13.15 44.82
C SER A 176 -10.81 13.53 44.90
N SER A 177 -10.05 12.89 45.80
CA SER A 177 -8.60 13.08 45.94
C SER A 177 -7.77 12.07 45.13
N GLU A 178 -8.43 11.20 44.35
CA GLU A 178 -7.79 10.12 43.58
C GLU A 178 -6.97 9.14 44.44
N ILE A 179 -7.34 8.99 45.72
CA ILE A 179 -6.72 8.03 46.65
C ILE A 179 -7.59 6.78 46.69
N LYS A 180 -6.99 5.60 46.48
CA LYS A 180 -7.74 4.35 46.56
C LYS A 180 -7.85 3.89 48.01
N LEU A 181 -9.08 3.62 48.45
CA LEU A 181 -9.35 2.98 49.72
C LEU A 181 -9.54 1.48 49.48
N ASN A 182 -8.48 0.72 49.70
CA ASN A 182 -8.49 -0.74 49.64
C ASN A 182 -8.88 -1.32 51.00
N ILE A 183 -9.67 -2.39 50.99
CA ILE A 183 -10.19 -3.01 52.21
C ILE A 183 -9.90 -4.51 52.16
N MET A 184 -9.21 -4.96 53.20
CA MET A 184 -8.82 -6.35 53.46
C MET A 184 -9.68 -6.85 54.62
N SER A 185 -10.86 -7.38 54.29
CA SER A 185 -11.79 -7.93 55.27
C SER A 185 -11.27 -9.27 55.78
N LEU A 186 -11.08 -9.39 57.09
CA LEU A 186 -10.61 -10.62 57.72
C LEU A 186 -11.71 -11.70 57.80
N PRO A 187 -11.33 -12.99 57.96
CA PRO A 187 -12.28 -14.11 58.06
C PRO A 187 -13.43 -13.91 59.05
N SER A 188 -13.19 -13.30 60.21
CA SER A 188 -14.23 -13.12 61.24
C SER A 188 -15.26 -12.02 60.94
N SER A 189 -15.12 -11.25 59.85
CA SER A 189 -16.02 -10.13 59.54
C SER A 189 -17.49 -10.53 59.35
N LEU A 190 -18.42 -9.72 59.87
CA LEU A 190 -19.86 -9.93 59.68
C LEU A 190 -20.31 -9.64 58.24
N VAL A 191 -21.21 -10.46 57.70
CA VAL A 191 -21.71 -10.35 56.31
C VAL A 191 -22.23 -8.94 55.97
N LYS A 192 -23.06 -8.35 56.84
CA LYS A 192 -23.61 -7.00 56.64
C LYS A 192 -22.51 -5.94 56.44
N ASN A 193 -21.40 -6.08 57.16
CA ASN A 193 -20.30 -5.10 57.13
C ASN A 193 -19.44 -5.28 55.87
N ARG A 194 -19.30 -6.53 55.38
CA ARG A 194 -18.61 -6.82 54.11
C ARG A 194 -19.26 -6.09 52.94
N ASP A 195 -20.59 -6.17 52.82
CA ASP A 195 -21.33 -5.52 51.74
C ASP A 195 -21.16 -4.01 51.76
N PHE A 196 -21.26 -3.40 52.95
CA PHE A 196 -21.08 -1.96 53.12
C PHE A 196 -19.67 -1.51 52.76
N PHE A 197 -18.63 -2.14 53.31
CA PHE A 197 -17.25 -1.75 53.02
C PHE A 197 -16.84 -2.09 51.58
N SER A 198 -17.41 -3.12 50.95
CA SER A 198 -17.23 -3.36 49.51
C SER A 198 -17.68 -2.15 48.68
N GLN A 199 -18.82 -1.54 49.01
CA GLN A 199 -19.29 -0.32 48.34
C GLN A 199 -18.35 0.87 48.59
N ILE A 200 -17.89 1.04 49.83
CA ILE A 200 -16.92 2.09 50.21
C ILE A 200 -15.64 1.99 49.38
N SER A 201 -15.09 0.78 49.24
CA SER A 201 -13.89 0.52 48.43
C SER A 201 -14.15 0.83 46.95
N GLN A 202 -15.26 0.34 46.39
CA GLN A 202 -15.62 0.53 44.99
C GLN A 202 -15.77 2.00 44.60
N ASN A 203 -16.38 2.82 45.46
CA ASN A 203 -16.56 4.25 45.23
C ASN A 203 -15.22 5.01 45.05
N THR A 204 -14.13 4.48 45.62
CA THR A 204 -12.77 5.04 45.50
C THR A 204 -11.93 4.36 44.41
N LYS A 205 -12.52 3.44 43.62
CA LYS A 205 -11.78 2.53 42.71
C LYS A 205 -10.71 1.69 43.43
N GLY A 206 -10.88 1.47 44.73
CA GLY A 206 -10.05 0.59 45.55
C GLY A 206 -10.53 -0.86 45.48
N ASN A 207 -9.70 -1.78 45.99
CA ASN A 207 -9.98 -3.21 46.00
C ASN A 207 -10.55 -3.67 47.34
N PHE A 208 -11.66 -4.41 47.29
CA PHE A 208 -12.20 -5.14 48.43
C PHE A 208 -11.81 -6.61 48.31
N ILE A 209 -10.98 -7.10 49.24
CA ILE A 209 -10.62 -8.52 49.35
C ILE A 209 -11.25 -9.09 50.61
N ASP A 210 -12.01 -10.17 50.44
CA ASP A 210 -12.65 -10.87 51.54
C ASP A 210 -11.96 -12.19 51.87
N PHE A 211 -11.12 -12.18 52.90
CA PHE A 211 -10.38 -13.34 53.40
C PHE A 211 -11.24 -14.43 54.04
N GLY A 212 -12.54 -14.22 54.24
CA GLY A 212 -13.48 -15.30 54.58
C GLY A 212 -13.86 -16.20 53.40
N THR A 213 -13.34 -15.94 52.18
CA THR A 213 -13.65 -16.71 50.98
C THR A 213 -12.46 -17.53 50.48
N ASN A 214 -12.75 -18.62 49.77
CA ASN A 214 -11.72 -19.55 49.25
C ASN A 214 -10.79 -18.94 48.18
N LYS A 215 -11.18 -17.82 47.54
CA LYS A 215 -10.40 -17.17 46.47
C LYS A 215 -9.60 -15.96 46.96
N SER A 216 -9.81 -15.55 48.20
CA SER A 216 -9.26 -14.32 48.77
C SER A 216 -7.77 -14.10 48.55
N TYR A 217 -6.94 -15.06 48.93
CA TYR A 217 -5.49 -15.00 48.74
C TYR A 217 -5.10 -14.90 47.26
N THR A 218 -5.83 -15.59 46.39
CA THR A 218 -5.55 -15.57 44.94
C THR A 218 -5.91 -14.21 44.34
N ASP A 219 -7.01 -13.61 44.78
CA ASP A 219 -7.44 -12.28 44.32
C ASP A 219 -6.53 -11.19 44.91
N PHE A 220 -6.05 -11.35 46.14
CA PHE A 220 -5.05 -10.50 46.76
C PHE A 220 -3.71 -10.54 46.02
N ILE A 221 -3.18 -11.73 45.71
CA ILE A 221 -1.92 -11.89 44.97
C ILE A 221 -2.00 -11.17 43.61
N LYS A 222 -3.14 -11.27 42.91
CA LYS A 222 -3.35 -10.60 41.62
C LYS A 222 -3.25 -9.08 41.69
N LEU A 223 -3.47 -8.45 42.84
CA LEU A 223 -3.29 -6.99 43.01
C LEU A 223 -1.83 -6.55 42.74
N PHE A 224 -0.88 -7.48 42.88
CA PHE A 224 0.55 -7.22 42.71
C PHE A 224 1.08 -7.69 41.34
N LEU A 225 0.20 -8.22 40.49
CA LEU A 225 0.50 -8.71 39.14
C LEU A 225 -0.23 -7.83 38.12
N LYS A 226 0.47 -7.33 37.10
CA LYS A 226 -0.12 -6.45 36.09
C LYS A 226 -1.01 -7.22 35.12
N ASN A 227 -0.50 -8.31 34.56
CA ASN A 227 -1.22 -9.19 33.64
C ASN A 227 -1.09 -10.66 34.11
N PRO A 228 -1.79 -11.05 35.18
CA PRO A 228 -1.63 -12.38 35.78
C PRO A 228 -2.08 -13.49 34.82
N VAL A 229 -1.19 -14.45 34.58
CA VAL A 229 -1.45 -15.69 33.86
C VAL A 229 -1.46 -16.85 34.86
N LEU A 230 -2.58 -17.58 34.91
CA LEU A 230 -2.72 -18.78 35.73
C LEU A 230 -1.88 -19.92 35.14
N LEU A 231 -0.88 -20.39 35.89
CA LEU A 231 -0.05 -21.53 35.52
C LEU A 231 -0.60 -22.84 36.10
N ILE A 232 -1.02 -22.80 37.37
CA ILE A 232 -1.49 -23.97 38.12
C ILE A 232 -2.71 -23.58 38.93
N ASP A 233 -3.75 -24.41 38.85
CA ASP A 233 -4.87 -24.44 39.78
C ASP A 233 -5.15 -25.91 40.12
N THR A 234 -4.82 -26.34 41.34
CA THR A 234 -5.10 -27.70 41.80
C THR A 234 -5.28 -27.79 43.31
N ASN A 235 -5.92 -28.86 43.75
CA ASN A 235 -5.72 -29.37 45.11
C ASN A 235 -4.53 -30.33 45.10
N LEU A 236 -3.64 -30.21 46.06
CA LEU A 236 -2.46 -31.09 46.15
C LEU A 236 -2.89 -32.50 46.58
N ASP A 237 -2.15 -33.48 46.07
CA ASP A 237 -2.23 -34.88 46.48
C ASP A 237 -0.85 -35.36 46.95
N SER A 238 -0.72 -36.62 47.35
CA SER A 238 0.54 -37.16 47.87
C SER A 238 1.74 -37.14 46.89
N LYS A 239 1.56 -36.76 45.62
CA LYS A 239 2.63 -36.75 44.62
C LYS A 239 3.24 -35.35 44.50
N PRO A 240 4.58 -35.25 44.42
CA PRO A 240 5.20 -33.97 44.15
C PRO A 240 4.81 -33.47 42.76
N LEU A 241 4.54 -32.18 42.66
CA LEU A 241 4.18 -31.52 41.42
C LEU A 241 5.36 -30.63 40.98
N SER A 242 5.74 -30.74 39.71
CA SER A 242 6.81 -29.94 39.09
C SER A 242 6.25 -29.18 37.90
N ASN A 243 6.50 -27.88 37.85
CA ASN A 243 6.07 -26.99 36.76
C ASN A 243 7.23 -26.11 36.32
N PHE A 244 7.12 -25.59 35.10
CA PHE A 244 8.19 -24.89 34.43
C PHE A 244 7.70 -23.56 33.87
N ILE A 245 8.50 -22.52 34.02
CA ILE A 245 8.29 -21.20 33.44
C ILE A 245 9.50 -20.91 32.57
N ASN A 246 9.31 -20.83 31.26
CA ASN A 246 10.37 -20.45 30.35
C ASN A 246 10.41 -18.94 30.21
N VAL A 247 11.57 -18.36 30.46
CA VAL A 247 11.81 -16.92 30.40
C VAL A 247 12.75 -16.63 29.22
N PRO A 248 12.24 -16.02 28.14
CA PRO A 248 13.08 -15.56 27.03
C PRO A 248 14.14 -14.53 27.45
N PRO A 249 15.28 -14.43 26.72
CA PRO A 249 16.34 -13.45 26.98
C PRO A 249 15.91 -11.98 26.96
N THR A 250 14.81 -11.67 26.28
CA THR A 250 14.32 -10.30 26.17
C THR A 250 13.42 -9.89 27.33
N VAL A 251 12.94 -10.83 28.16
CA VAL A 251 12.04 -10.51 29.29
C VAL A 251 12.76 -9.60 30.29
N ASN A 252 12.17 -8.44 30.54
CA ASN A 252 12.72 -7.46 31.49
C ASN A 252 12.09 -7.55 32.88
N LYS A 253 11.02 -8.33 33.05
CA LYS A 253 10.39 -8.53 34.35
C LYS A 253 9.71 -9.88 34.46
N LEU A 254 9.90 -10.55 35.58
CA LEU A 254 9.20 -11.76 35.98
C LEU A 254 8.65 -11.60 37.38
N ARG A 255 7.36 -11.85 37.54
CA ARG A 255 6.72 -12.01 38.83
C ARG A 255 6.05 -13.37 38.93
N ILE A 256 6.14 -13.97 40.11
CA ILE A 256 5.46 -15.22 40.42
C ILE A 256 4.75 -15.02 41.75
N GLY A 257 3.45 -15.26 41.76
CA GLY A 257 2.63 -15.27 42.97
C GLY A 257 2.06 -16.66 43.19
N ILE A 258 2.33 -17.24 44.35
CA ILE A 258 1.93 -18.60 44.70
C ILE A 258 1.07 -18.55 45.96
N TYR A 259 -0.08 -19.20 45.91
CA TYR A 259 -0.94 -19.45 47.06
C TYR A 259 -0.83 -20.92 47.48
N ARG A 260 -0.60 -21.15 48.78
CA ARG A 260 -0.73 -22.47 49.41
C ARG A 260 -1.71 -22.40 50.57
N GLN A 261 -2.65 -23.33 50.63
CA GLN A 261 -3.59 -23.43 51.74
C GLN A 261 -2.98 -24.15 52.95
N ASP A 262 -2.28 -25.26 52.73
CA ASP A 262 -1.61 -26.03 53.79
C ASP A 262 -0.19 -25.52 54.02
N LEU A 263 0.10 -25.10 55.26
CA LEU A 263 1.41 -24.58 55.67
C LEU A 263 2.52 -25.62 55.66
N LYS A 264 2.19 -26.91 55.69
CA LYS A 264 3.19 -27.98 55.58
C LYS A 264 3.73 -28.14 54.17
N THR A 265 3.03 -27.57 53.17
CA THR A 265 3.45 -27.58 51.77
C THR A 265 4.72 -26.76 51.59
N LYS A 266 5.82 -27.42 51.24
CA LYS A 266 7.04 -26.72 50.83
C LYS A 266 7.02 -26.50 49.33
N VAL A 267 7.44 -25.31 48.93
CA VAL A 267 7.54 -24.90 47.53
C VAL A 267 8.96 -24.45 47.28
N SER A 268 9.63 -25.13 46.38
CA SER A 268 10.99 -24.81 45.93
C SER A 268 10.89 -24.12 44.58
N LEU A 269 11.39 -22.89 44.51
CA LEU A 269 11.55 -22.16 43.27
C LEU A 269 13.03 -22.23 42.87
N ILE A 270 13.32 -22.77 41.69
CA ILE A 270 14.66 -23.08 41.22
C ILE A 270 14.95 -22.23 39.98
N ASN A 271 16.06 -21.51 40.00
CA ASN A 271 16.50 -20.68 38.89
C ASN A 271 17.04 -21.54 37.72
N PRO A 272 17.30 -20.95 36.54
CA PRO A 272 17.79 -21.71 35.39
C PRO A 272 19.15 -22.40 35.59
N ASP A 273 19.97 -21.96 36.56
CA ASP A 273 21.24 -22.60 36.90
C ASP A 273 21.06 -23.85 37.80
N GLY A 274 19.83 -24.12 38.24
CA GLY A 274 19.53 -25.24 39.15
C GLY A 274 19.66 -24.87 40.64
N ASN A 275 19.80 -23.59 40.98
CA ASN A 275 19.87 -23.14 42.37
C ASN A 275 18.47 -22.83 42.91
N GLU A 276 18.15 -23.40 44.08
CA GLU A 276 16.92 -23.07 44.81
C GLU A 276 17.02 -21.66 45.40
N LEU A 277 15.97 -20.86 45.21
CA LEU A 277 15.89 -19.51 45.76
C LEU A 277 15.69 -19.56 47.26
N THR A 278 16.30 -18.59 47.94
CA THR A 278 16.12 -18.34 49.37
C THR A 278 15.90 -16.85 49.61
N GLU A 279 15.36 -16.45 50.77
CA GLU A 279 15.07 -15.03 51.07
C GLU A 279 16.32 -14.11 50.98
N ASN A 280 17.52 -14.68 51.06
CA ASN A 280 18.81 -13.96 50.97
C ASN A 280 19.46 -14.02 49.58
N SER A 281 18.72 -14.49 48.56
CA SER A 281 19.20 -14.46 47.18
C SER A 281 19.21 -13.03 46.63
N ASP A 282 19.92 -12.79 45.52
CA ASP A 282 19.94 -11.49 44.81
C ASP A 282 18.58 -11.11 44.18
N TYR A 283 17.53 -11.89 44.45
CA TYR A 283 16.18 -11.70 43.94
C TYR A 283 15.26 -11.17 45.03
N ASN A 284 14.28 -10.33 44.67
CA ASN A 284 13.23 -9.97 45.62
C ASN A 284 12.25 -11.15 45.77
N PHE A 285 12.64 -12.10 46.62
CA PHE A 285 11.91 -13.31 46.93
C PHE A 285 11.52 -13.32 48.40
N TRP A 286 10.29 -13.74 48.70
CA TRP A 286 9.86 -13.93 50.07
C TRP A 286 8.80 -14.99 50.21
N GLU A 287 8.85 -15.67 51.35
CA GLU A 287 7.98 -16.78 51.69
C GLU A 287 7.24 -16.42 52.98
N LEU A 288 5.94 -16.16 52.83
CA LEU A 288 4.98 -15.97 53.92
C LEU A 288 4.25 -17.29 54.20
N GLU A 289 3.30 -17.29 55.12
CA GLU A 289 2.64 -18.53 55.52
C GLU A 289 1.83 -19.14 54.37
N LYS A 290 0.94 -18.36 53.76
CA LYS A 290 0.05 -18.78 52.66
C LYS A 290 0.48 -18.21 51.30
N ILE A 291 1.38 -17.23 51.27
CA ILE A 291 1.83 -16.55 50.04
C ILE A 291 3.33 -16.76 49.84
N ILE A 292 3.74 -17.16 48.64
CA ILE A 292 5.13 -17.04 48.19
C ILE A 292 5.15 -16.11 47.00
N PHE A 293 6.06 -15.15 47.00
CA PHE A 293 6.12 -14.14 45.96
C PHE A 293 7.55 -13.89 45.49
N LEU A 294 7.67 -13.66 44.18
CA LEU A 294 8.90 -13.32 43.50
C LEU A 294 8.67 -12.08 42.63
N ASP A 295 9.54 -11.08 42.74
CA ASP A 295 9.59 -9.92 41.82
C ASP A 295 11.03 -9.68 41.35
N ILE A 296 11.32 -10.04 40.10
CA ILE A 296 12.65 -9.89 39.50
C ILE A 296 12.58 -8.92 38.32
N ASN A 297 13.42 -7.89 38.36
CA ASN A 297 13.77 -7.11 37.19
C ASN A 297 14.94 -7.79 36.46
N ASN A 298 14.88 -7.87 35.14
CA ASN A 298 15.85 -8.55 34.28
C ASN A 298 16.13 -10.00 34.73
N PRO A 299 15.11 -10.87 34.76
CA PRO A 299 15.28 -12.26 35.16
C PRO A 299 16.26 -13.00 34.26
N GLN A 300 16.97 -13.97 34.84
CA GLN A 300 17.81 -14.87 34.06
C GLN A 300 16.96 -15.63 33.03
N SER A 301 17.43 -15.64 31.79
CA SER A 301 16.82 -16.41 30.71
C SER A 301 16.99 -17.90 30.92
N GLY A 302 15.96 -18.68 30.63
CA GLY A 302 15.99 -20.13 30.83
C GLY A 302 14.70 -20.68 31.41
N THR A 303 14.76 -21.91 31.88
CA THR A 303 13.63 -22.59 32.51
C THR A 303 13.72 -22.45 34.03
N TRP A 304 12.80 -21.68 34.59
CA TRP A 304 12.55 -21.61 36.02
C TRP A 304 11.65 -22.77 36.44
N THR A 305 11.99 -23.46 37.53
CA THR A 305 11.27 -24.66 37.96
C THR A 305 10.58 -24.41 39.30
N ILE A 306 9.32 -24.81 39.41
CA ILE A 306 8.54 -24.77 40.66
C ILE A 306 8.23 -26.19 41.06
N ILE A 307 8.73 -26.61 42.22
CA ILE A 307 8.49 -27.93 42.79
C ILE A 307 7.71 -27.77 44.09
N THR A 308 6.63 -28.52 44.26
CA THR A 308 5.89 -28.59 45.52
C THR A 308 5.77 -30.03 46.00
N ASN A 309 5.83 -30.24 47.31
CA ASN A 309 5.77 -31.54 47.97
C ASN A 309 4.60 -31.69 48.96
N GLY A 310 3.63 -30.76 48.93
CA GLY A 310 2.45 -30.82 49.79
C GLY A 310 1.53 -31.99 49.43
N SER A 311 0.77 -32.48 50.42
CA SER A 311 -0.11 -33.64 50.29
C SER A 311 -1.60 -33.34 50.27
N GLU A 312 -1.98 -32.11 50.65
CA GLU A 312 -3.37 -31.66 50.74
C GLU A 312 -3.47 -30.13 50.61
N GLY A 313 -4.69 -29.64 50.40
CA GLY A 313 -4.99 -28.20 50.31
C GLY A 313 -4.88 -27.62 48.90
N LYS A 314 -5.51 -26.46 48.73
CA LYS A 314 -5.48 -25.69 47.49
C LYS A 314 -4.08 -25.12 47.21
N TYR A 315 -3.66 -25.19 45.96
CA TYR A 315 -2.40 -24.64 45.47
C TYR A 315 -2.61 -23.96 44.12
N GLU A 316 -2.24 -22.69 44.04
CA GLU A 316 -2.35 -21.90 42.81
C GLU A 316 -1.06 -21.15 42.53
N VAL A 317 -0.68 -21.06 41.25
CA VAL A 317 0.48 -20.30 40.79
C VAL A 317 0.07 -19.37 39.66
N TYR A 318 0.38 -18.10 39.85
CA TYR A 318 0.23 -17.05 38.86
C TYR A 318 1.59 -16.51 38.45
N THR A 319 1.72 -16.16 37.18
CA THR A 319 2.92 -15.56 36.61
C THR A 319 2.55 -14.25 35.92
N ASP A 320 3.45 -13.28 35.93
CA ASP A 320 3.30 -12.01 35.21
C ASP A 320 4.66 -11.64 34.63
N THR A 321 4.77 -11.70 33.31
CA THR A 321 6.00 -11.45 32.57
C THR A 321 5.84 -10.22 31.69
N SER A 322 6.83 -9.34 31.72
CA SER A 322 6.93 -8.21 30.80
C SER A 322 8.04 -8.48 29.79
N ASN A 323 7.68 -8.44 28.51
CA ASN A 323 8.63 -8.59 27.41
C ASN A 323 8.56 -7.35 26.51
N PRO A 324 9.63 -6.53 26.44
CA PRO A 324 9.73 -5.36 25.57
C PRO A 324 9.93 -5.73 24.09
N LEU A 325 10.12 -7.01 23.76
CA LEU A 325 10.26 -7.46 22.38
C LEU A 325 8.91 -7.45 21.65
N GLU A 326 8.89 -6.75 20.53
CA GLU A 326 7.79 -6.72 19.58
C GLU A 326 8.26 -7.17 18.20
N LEU A 327 7.40 -7.89 17.49
CA LEU A 327 7.60 -8.23 16.08
C LEU A 327 6.67 -7.35 15.26
N ARG A 328 7.13 -6.77 14.15
CA ARG A 328 6.25 -5.98 13.27
C ARG A 328 6.67 -6.14 11.82
N THR A 329 5.70 -6.16 10.91
CA THR A 329 6.01 -6.08 9.46
C THR A 329 6.80 -4.81 9.20
N PHE A 330 7.94 -4.97 8.53
CA PHE A 330 8.81 -3.90 8.07
C PHE A 330 8.53 -3.63 6.58
N GLY A 331 8.60 -2.37 6.16
CA GLY A 331 8.38 -2.01 4.76
C GLY A 331 6.91 -2.09 4.32
N ASP A 332 6.70 -2.62 3.11
CA ASP A 332 5.41 -2.61 2.42
C ASP A 332 4.37 -3.55 3.06
N LYS A 333 3.12 -3.11 3.09
CA LYS A 333 1.97 -3.90 3.56
C LYS A 333 0.96 -4.22 2.46
N ILE A 334 1.18 -3.68 1.26
CA ILE A 334 0.32 -3.86 0.10
C ILE A 334 1.19 -4.37 -1.03
N TYR A 335 0.74 -5.46 -1.66
CA TYR A 335 1.46 -6.16 -2.70
C TYR A 335 0.57 -6.37 -3.95
N PRO A 336 1.15 -6.43 -5.15
CA PRO A 336 0.39 -6.70 -6.37
C PRO A 336 -0.08 -8.16 -6.46
N VAL A 337 -1.25 -8.36 -7.07
CA VAL A 337 -1.76 -9.68 -7.48
C VAL A 337 -0.73 -10.40 -8.38
N ASP A 338 -0.65 -11.73 -8.23
CA ASP A 338 0.22 -12.63 -9.01
C ASP A 338 1.73 -12.34 -8.94
N SER A 339 2.17 -11.46 -8.04
CA SER A 339 3.57 -11.09 -7.86
C SER A 339 4.16 -11.71 -6.60
N GLU A 340 5.43 -12.10 -6.63
CA GLU A 340 6.13 -12.57 -5.43
C GLU A 340 6.13 -11.50 -4.33
N ILE A 341 5.89 -11.92 -3.09
CA ILE A 341 5.81 -11.04 -1.93
C ILE A 341 7.10 -11.18 -1.15
N LEU A 342 7.92 -10.12 -1.15
CA LEU A 342 9.04 -10.00 -0.23
C LEU A 342 8.51 -9.46 1.10
N LEU A 343 8.31 -10.34 2.07
CA LEU A 343 7.87 -9.98 3.40
C LEU A 343 9.07 -9.73 4.31
N GLU A 344 9.17 -8.52 4.84
CA GLU A 344 10.19 -8.12 5.82
C GLU A 344 9.54 -7.96 7.20
N VAL A 345 10.22 -8.39 8.26
CA VAL A 345 9.74 -8.31 9.65
C VAL A 345 10.86 -7.84 10.54
N GLY A 346 10.63 -6.74 11.25
CA GLY A 346 11.56 -6.19 12.23
C GLY A 346 11.31 -6.74 13.63
N THR A 347 12.39 -7.05 14.34
CA THR A 347 12.40 -7.29 15.79
C THR A 347 12.75 -6.01 16.53
N TYR A 348 11.83 -5.53 17.37
CA TYR A 348 11.96 -4.26 18.09
C TYR A 348 12.05 -4.49 19.59
N VAL A 349 13.07 -3.94 20.24
CA VAL A 349 13.15 -3.85 21.70
C VAL A 349 13.15 -2.37 22.05
N GLU A 350 12.14 -1.92 22.80
CA GLU A 350 11.98 -0.50 23.17
C GLU A 350 12.02 0.45 21.95
N ASN A 351 11.31 0.08 20.88
CA ASN A 351 11.28 0.77 19.57
C ASN A 351 12.59 0.83 18.78
N SER A 352 13.66 0.17 19.25
CA SER A 352 14.91 0.04 18.50
C SER A 352 14.96 -1.32 17.81
N ILE A 353 15.29 -1.33 16.51
CA ILE A 353 15.50 -2.59 15.79
C ILE A 353 16.73 -3.28 16.38
N MET A 354 16.60 -4.57 16.68
CA MET A 354 17.65 -5.36 17.30
C MET A 354 17.60 -6.79 16.77
N ASN A 355 18.72 -7.30 16.25
CA ASN A 355 18.86 -8.70 15.91
C ASN A 355 18.77 -9.61 17.15
N ILE A 356 17.95 -10.65 17.08
CA ILE A 356 17.77 -11.60 18.17
C ILE A 356 18.62 -12.85 17.94
N SER A 357 19.65 -13.01 18.77
CA SER A 357 20.57 -14.14 18.70
C SER A 357 19.92 -15.46 19.12
N ASP A 358 20.34 -16.55 18.50
CA ASP A 358 19.90 -17.93 18.77
C ASP A 358 18.38 -18.18 18.70
N ALA A 359 17.67 -17.31 17.98
CA ALA A 359 16.25 -17.46 17.67
C ALA A 359 16.01 -17.72 16.18
N GLU A 360 14.92 -18.43 15.89
CA GLU A 360 14.37 -18.62 14.55
C GLU A 360 13.05 -17.86 14.45
N LEU A 361 12.92 -17.02 13.43
CA LEU A 361 11.66 -16.37 13.11
C LEU A 361 10.95 -17.17 12.02
N GLN A 362 9.69 -17.52 12.30
CA GLN A 362 8.80 -18.15 11.35
C GLN A 362 7.62 -17.24 11.07
N VAL A 363 7.12 -17.31 9.84
CA VAL A 363 5.88 -16.67 9.42
C VAL A 363 4.88 -17.75 9.03
N ARG A 364 3.71 -17.70 9.65
CA ARG A 364 2.54 -18.47 9.21
C ARG A 364 1.62 -17.55 8.45
N VAL A 365 1.32 -17.94 7.22
CA VAL A 365 0.47 -17.18 6.30
C VAL A 365 -0.83 -17.96 6.12
N ARG A 366 -1.96 -17.34 6.39
CA ARG A 366 -3.29 -17.89 6.14
C ARG A 366 -3.95 -17.10 5.03
N ASP A 367 -4.22 -17.78 3.91
CA ASP A 367 -4.91 -17.17 2.78
C ASP A 367 -6.42 -17.02 3.02
N PHE A 368 -7.11 -16.33 2.11
CA PHE A 368 -8.57 -16.12 2.17
C PHE A 368 -9.41 -17.40 2.01
N LYS A 369 -8.79 -18.51 1.56
CA LYS A 369 -9.42 -19.83 1.44
C LYS A 369 -9.22 -20.66 2.72
N GLY A 370 -8.45 -20.16 3.68
CA GLY A 370 -8.12 -20.83 4.94
C GLY A 370 -6.92 -21.79 4.83
N THR A 371 -6.19 -21.78 3.72
CA THR A 371 -4.95 -22.56 3.57
C THR A 371 -3.85 -21.91 4.40
N GLU A 372 -3.15 -22.71 5.22
CA GLU A 372 -2.01 -22.24 6.00
C GLU A 372 -0.70 -22.72 5.40
N THR A 373 0.27 -21.81 5.29
CA THR A 373 1.66 -22.13 4.98
C THR A 373 2.57 -21.56 6.05
N ILE A 374 3.68 -22.24 6.32
CA ILE A 374 4.69 -21.78 7.29
C ILE A 374 6.02 -21.66 6.55
N GLN A 375 6.71 -20.54 6.73
CA GLN A 375 8.03 -20.30 6.18
C GLN A 375 8.98 -19.79 7.26
N ILE A 376 10.25 -20.16 7.14
CA ILE A 376 11.33 -19.64 8.00
C ILE A 376 11.84 -18.35 7.36
N MET A 377 11.92 -17.29 8.16
CA MET A 377 12.49 -16.02 7.77
C MET A 377 13.97 -15.96 8.15
N ASN A 378 14.77 -15.23 7.37
CA ASN A 378 16.22 -15.18 7.53
C ASN A 378 16.76 -13.75 7.56
N ASP A 379 17.82 -13.54 8.33
CA ASP A 379 18.55 -12.28 8.52
C ASP A 379 20.06 -12.54 8.28
N ILE A 380 20.41 -12.93 7.05
CA ILE A 380 21.76 -13.38 6.64
C ILE A 380 22.32 -12.65 5.41
N GLY A 381 21.62 -11.60 4.94
CA GLY A 381 21.94 -10.83 3.74
C GLY A 381 21.77 -11.60 2.42
N GLN A 382 20.85 -12.59 2.38
CA GLN A 382 20.58 -13.43 1.21
C GLN A 382 19.08 -13.70 1.05
N LYS A 383 18.67 -14.23 -0.11
CA LYS A 383 17.28 -14.68 -0.39
C LYS A 383 16.20 -13.63 -0.05
N GLY A 384 16.43 -12.38 -0.45
CA GLY A 384 15.50 -11.27 -0.21
C GLY A 384 15.90 -10.37 0.95
N ASP A 385 16.72 -10.87 1.89
CA ASP A 385 17.28 -10.03 2.94
C ASP A 385 18.42 -9.13 2.42
N LYS A 386 18.37 -7.85 2.79
CA LYS A 386 19.26 -6.79 2.28
C LYS A 386 20.57 -6.70 3.07
N VAL A 387 20.52 -6.84 4.40
CA VAL A 387 21.67 -6.63 5.30
C VAL A 387 21.64 -7.67 6.40
N ALA A 388 22.71 -8.45 6.52
CA ALA A 388 22.79 -9.49 7.53
C ALA A 388 22.88 -8.94 8.97
N LEU A 389 22.17 -9.59 9.88
CA LEU A 389 22.16 -9.37 11.33
C LEU A 389 21.72 -7.96 11.73
N ASP A 390 20.84 -7.33 10.94
CA ASP A 390 20.30 -6.00 11.24
C ASP A 390 19.00 -6.05 12.06
N GLY A 391 18.42 -7.24 12.29
CA GLY A 391 17.15 -7.44 12.98
C GLY A 391 15.93 -7.34 12.07
N ILE A 392 16.13 -7.32 10.75
CA ILE A 392 15.07 -7.39 9.74
C ILE A 392 15.15 -8.76 9.07
N TYR A 393 14.16 -9.59 9.37
CA TYR A 393 14.06 -10.93 8.83
C TYR A 393 13.20 -10.91 7.57
N SER A 394 13.64 -11.61 6.53
CA SER A 394 12.95 -11.62 5.23
C SER A 394 12.53 -13.03 4.80
N ALA A 395 11.40 -13.12 4.09
CA ALA A 395 10.94 -14.32 3.39
C ALA A 395 10.24 -13.96 2.07
N ILE A 396 10.38 -14.84 1.06
CA ILE A 396 9.71 -14.69 -0.23
C ILE A 396 8.50 -15.62 -0.26
N LEU A 397 7.30 -15.03 -0.25
CA LEU A 397 6.04 -15.76 -0.37
C LEU A 397 5.61 -15.82 -1.85
N PRO A 398 4.95 -16.91 -2.28
CA PRO A 398 4.40 -17.00 -3.62
C PRO A 398 3.31 -15.93 -3.83
N GLY A 399 3.17 -15.47 -5.06
CA GLY A 399 2.12 -14.52 -5.42
C GLY A 399 0.72 -15.08 -5.24
N VAL A 400 -0.21 -14.18 -4.89
CA VAL A 400 -1.61 -14.54 -4.64
C VAL A 400 -2.45 -14.11 -5.84
N PRO A 401 -3.26 -15.01 -6.42
CA PRO A 401 -3.92 -14.78 -7.71
C PRO A 401 -5.14 -13.88 -7.66
N GLU A 402 -5.63 -13.56 -6.46
CA GLU A 402 -6.83 -12.76 -6.28
C GLU A 402 -6.61 -11.74 -5.17
N GLN A 403 -7.20 -10.57 -5.37
CA GLN A 403 -7.24 -9.51 -4.36
C GLN A 403 -7.82 -10.05 -3.04
N SER A 404 -7.06 -9.89 -1.96
CA SER A 404 -7.42 -10.45 -0.66
C SER A 404 -6.67 -9.78 0.49
N MET A 405 -7.21 -9.94 1.70
CA MET A 405 -6.48 -9.70 2.95
C MET A 405 -5.88 -11.03 3.40
N ILE A 406 -4.60 -11.01 3.77
CA ILE A 406 -3.87 -12.20 4.20
C ILE A 406 -3.51 -12.02 5.67
N ASP A 407 -3.93 -12.98 6.49
CA ASP A 407 -3.59 -13.02 7.90
C ASP A 407 -2.20 -13.63 8.09
N ILE A 408 -1.39 -12.99 8.93
CA ILE A 408 -0.01 -13.41 9.20
C ILE A 408 0.21 -13.56 10.70
N GLU A 409 0.81 -14.68 11.12
CA GLU A 409 1.34 -14.88 12.48
C GLU A 409 2.86 -15.00 12.41
N TYR A 410 3.57 -14.05 13.02
CA TYR A 410 5.00 -14.13 13.30
C TYR A 410 5.24 -14.92 14.57
N THR A 411 6.16 -15.88 14.52
CA THR A 411 6.55 -16.71 15.66
C THR A 411 8.07 -16.68 15.79
N LEU A 412 8.58 -16.05 16.84
CA LEU A 412 10.01 -16.05 17.18
C LEU A 412 10.26 -17.08 18.28
N GLN A 413 11.17 -18.02 18.05
CA GLN A 413 11.47 -19.12 18.96
C GLN A 413 12.98 -19.30 19.16
N TRP A 414 13.44 -19.28 20.41
CA TRP A 414 14.83 -19.61 20.75
C TRP A 414 15.06 -21.12 20.69
N LYS A 415 16.24 -21.55 20.23
CA LYS A 415 16.60 -22.98 20.13
C LYS A 415 16.61 -23.71 21.47
N SER A 416 16.93 -23.00 22.55
CA SER A 416 17.06 -23.55 23.91
C SER A 416 15.79 -23.42 24.76
N LEU A 417 14.73 -22.80 24.24
CA LEU A 417 13.47 -22.56 24.97
C LEU A 417 12.30 -23.12 24.17
N SER A 418 11.20 -23.47 24.84
CA SER A 418 9.97 -23.98 24.18
C SER A 418 8.83 -22.97 24.09
N THR A 419 8.98 -21.78 24.67
CA THR A 419 7.94 -20.74 24.64
C THR A 419 8.25 -19.71 23.55
N PRO A 420 7.40 -19.59 22.51
CA PRO A 420 7.60 -18.61 21.45
C PRO A 420 7.06 -17.24 21.83
N ILE A 421 7.53 -16.22 21.12
CA ILE A 421 6.86 -14.92 21.02
C ILE A 421 6.06 -14.91 19.74
N LYS A 422 4.78 -14.54 19.85
CA LYS A 422 3.86 -14.51 18.72
C LYS A 422 3.30 -13.13 18.50
N GLN A 423 3.17 -12.74 17.24
CA GLN A 423 2.51 -11.52 16.83
C GLN A 423 1.61 -11.79 15.63
N MET A 424 0.40 -11.22 15.66
CA MET A 424 -0.50 -11.21 14.51
C MET A 424 -0.35 -9.89 13.73
N ASP A 425 -0.39 -9.96 12.40
CA ASP A 425 -0.44 -8.82 11.48
C ASP A 425 -1.25 -9.21 10.23
N GLN A 426 -1.47 -8.25 9.34
CA GLN A 426 -2.15 -8.45 8.06
C GLN A 426 -1.42 -7.73 6.93
N ILE A 427 -1.39 -8.37 5.76
CA ILE A 427 -1.00 -7.74 4.50
C ILE A 427 -2.16 -7.77 3.51
N LYS A 428 -2.09 -6.89 2.52
CA LYS A 428 -3.11 -6.76 1.50
C LYS A 428 -2.53 -7.08 0.13
N VAL A 429 -3.26 -7.86 -0.65
CA VAL A 429 -2.96 -8.07 -2.08
C VAL A 429 -3.99 -7.35 -2.90
N GLU A 430 -3.55 -6.49 -3.82
CA GLU A 430 -4.38 -5.60 -4.63
C GLU A 430 -4.01 -5.66 -6.10
N TYR A 431 -4.97 -5.34 -6.98
CA TYR A 431 -4.65 -5.14 -8.38
C TYR A 431 -3.92 -3.81 -8.54
N TYR A 432 -2.78 -3.83 -9.23
CA TYR A 432 -2.00 -2.61 -9.51
C TYR A 432 -2.34 -2.07 -10.91
N PRO A 433 -2.02 -0.79 -11.18
CA PRO A 433 -2.19 -0.21 -12.50
C PRO A 433 -1.33 -0.91 -13.56
N GLU A 434 -1.94 -1.21 -14.70
CA GLU A 434 -1.31 -1.84 -15.85
C GLU A 434 -1.50 -1.00 -17.12
N LEU A 435 -0.65 -1.25 -18.11
CA LEU A 435 -0.70 -0.62 -19.44
C LEU A 435 -0.95 -1.69 -20.51
N ASN A 436 -2.05 -1.55 -21.23
CA ASN A 436 -2.49 -2.50 -22.24
C ASN A 436 -2.53 -1.85 -23.63
N VAL A 437 -1.70 -2.31 -24.57
CA VAL A 437 -1.72 -1.82 -25.96
C VAL A 437 -2.90 -2.45 -26.70
N THR A 438 -3.89 -1.64 -27.07
CA THR A 438 -5.13 -2.11 -27.68
C THR A 438 -5.07 -2.19 -29.19
N SER A 439 -4.22 -1.39 -29.84
CA SER A 439 -4.02 -1.47 -31.28
C SER A 439 -2.64 -0.98 -31.71
N ILE A 440 -2.10 -1.60 -32.75
CA ILE A 440 -0.88 -1.20 -33.43
C ILE A 440 -1.20 -1.12 -34.93
N SER A 441 -0.86 -0.01 -35.56
CA SER A 441 -1.19 0.22 -36.97
C SER A 441 0.00 0.73 -37.76
N ASN A 442 0.36 0.02 -38.83
CA ASN A 442 1.30 0.51 -39.82
C ASN A 442 0.79 1.82 -40.44
N ALA A 443 1.69 2.78 -40.60
CA ALA A 443 1.35 4.13 -41.00
C ALA A 443 1.98 4.47 -42.35
N SER A 444 1.21 5.12 -43.23
CA SER A 444 1.74 5.63 -44.49
C SER A 444 1.16 6.99 -44.86
N GLY A 445 1.98 7.89 -45.41
CA GLY A 445 1.51 9.19 -45.86
C GLY A 445 2.58 10.20 -46.23
N LYS A 446 2.34 11.47 -45.91
CA LYS A 446 3.23 12.60 -46.24
C LYS A 446 4.23 12.88 -45.12
N ILE A 447 5.33 13.52 -45.49
CA ILE A 447 6.28 14.14 -44.55
C ILE A 447 5.53 15.21 -43.73
N ASP A 448 5.93 15.40 -42.47
CA ASP A 448 5.36 16.37 -41.51
C ASP A 448 3.87 16.19 -41.22
N GLN A 449 3.31 15.03 -41.57
CA GLN A 449 1.95 14.65 -41.23
C GLN A 449 1.98 13.66 -40.05
N GLU A 450 1.08 13.85 -39.10
CA GLU A 450 0.91 12.95 -37.96
C GLU A 450 0.12 11.70 -38.37
N PHE A 451 0.60 10.55 -37.90
CA PHE A 451 -0.03 9.25 -38.07
C PHE A 451 -0.27 8.61 -36.72
N VAL A 452 -1.45 8.02 -36.54
CA VAL A 452 -1.71 7.14 -35.39
C VAL A 452 -0.96 5.83 -35.63
N ILE A 453 0.01 5.54 -34.77
CA ILE A 453 0.84 4.32 -34.86
C ILE A 453 0.43 3.28 -33.82
N GLY A 454 -0.27 3.69 -32.76
CA GLY A 454 -0.83 2.77 -31.78
C GLY A 454 -1.80 3.45 -30.83
N LYS A 455 -2.48 2.61 -30.05
CA LYS A 455 -3.30 3.02 -28.91
C LYS A 455 -3.02 2.12 -27.72
N PHE A 456 -3.07 2.69 -26.53
CA PHE A 456 -3.02 1.94 -25.29
C PHE A 456 -4.01 2.49 -24.28
N GLU A 457 -4.37 1.63 -23.34
CA GLU A 457 -5.24 1.93 -22.23
C GLU A 457 -4.55 1.62 -20.91
N THR A 458 -4.89 2.38 -19.87
CA THR A 458 -4.44 2.15 -18.49
C THR A 458 -5.60 1.68 -17.64
N SER A 459 -5.39 0.61 -16.88
CA SER A 459 -6.43 -0.03 -16.09
C SER A 459 -5.90 -0.58 -14.78
N VAL A 460 -6.76 -0.65 -13.77
CA VAL A 460 -6.56 -1.47 -12.58
C VAL A 460 -7.59 -2.59 -12.67
N ASN A 461 -7.14 -3.84 -12.80
CA ASN A 461 -8.02 -4.96 -13.14
C ASN A 461 -8.84 -4.62 -14.41
N ASN A 462 -10.18 -4.69 -14.33
CA ASN A 462 -11.09 -4.39 -15.43
C ASN A 462 -11.61 -2.94 -15.45
N TYR A 463 -11.10 -2.08 -14.57
CA TYR A 463 -11.57 -0.70 -14.44
C TYR A 463 -10.56 0.31 -15.03
N PRO A 464 -11.04 1.34 -15.75
CA PRO A 464 -10.18 2.41 -16.24
C PRO A 464 -9.40 3.11 -15.12
N PHE A 465 -8.09 3.25 -15.29
CA PHE A 465 -7.23 3.95 -14.35
C PHE A 465 -6.73 5.26 -14.97
N LEU A 466 -7.11 6.39 -14.37
CA LEU A 466 -6.84 7.71 -14.93
C LEU A 466 -5.42 8.17 -14.59
N VAL A 467 -4.63 8.45 -15.63
CA VAL A 467 -3.26 8.96 -15.51
C VAL A 467 -3.06 10.25 -16.31
N GLY A 468 -2.13 11.09 -15.84
CA GLY A 468 -1.65 12.27 -16.53
C GLY A 468 -0.67 11.92 -17.66
N LEU A 469 -0.39 12.89 -18.53
CA LEU A 469 0.62 12.72 -19.58
C LEU A 469 2.05 12.68 -19.02
N ASP A 470 2.27 13.30 -17.87
CA ASP A 470 3.49 13.30 -17.08
C ASP A 470 3.76 11.95 -16.41
N GLU A 471 2.74 11.10 -16.28
CA GLU A 471 2.85 9.75 -15.72
C GLU A 471 3.20 8.69 -16.78
N ILE A 472 3.32 9.07 -18.07
CA ILE A 472 3.67 8.15 -19.17
C ILE A 472 5.01 8.54 -19.81
N ASP A 473 5.94 7.58 -19.80
CA ASP A 473 7.22 7.70 -20.48
C ASP A 473 7.19 6.99 -21.85
N LEU A 474 7.55 7.74 -22.90
CA LEU A 474 7.85 7.23 -24.23
C LEU A 474 9.36 7.15 -24.43
N ILE A 475 9.90 5.94 -24.43
CA ILE A 475 11.31 5.69 -24.69
C ILE A 475 11.47 5.43 -26.19
N THR A 476 12.23 6.29 -26.87
CA THR A 476 12.41 6.27 -28.33
C THR A 476 13.89 6.16 -28.70
N ASP A 477 14.16 5.75 -29.95
CA ASP A 477 15.52 5.66 -30.46
C ASP A 477 16.06 7.06 -30.83
N ASN A 478 16.94 7.60 -30.00
CA ASN A 478 17.56 8.91 -30.17
C ASN A 478 18.34 9.07 -31.48
N SER A 479 18.72 7.98 -32.16
CA SER A 479 19.36 8.05 -33.48
C SER A 479 18.39 8.49 -34.59
N LYS A 480 17.08 8.36 -34.37
CA LYS A 480 16.00 8.68 -35.32
C LYS A 480 15.37 10.05 -35.04
N ASN A 481 16.20 11.08 -34.90
CA ASN A 481 15.76 12.45 -34.59
C ASN A 481 14.84 13.11 -35.64
N TYR A 482 14.72 12.50 -36.83
CA TYR A 482 13.77 12.91 -37.87
C TYR A 482 12.33 12.47 -37.58
N ILE A 483 12.11 11.61 -36.59
CA ILE A 483 10.78 11.17 -36.14
C ILE A 483 10.44 11.85 -34.82
N THR A 484 9.28 12.51 -34.78
CA THR A 484 8.74 13.10 -33.55
C THR A 484 7.51 12.32 -33.11
N TYR A 485 7.41 12.05 -31.81
CA TYR A 485 6.31 11.31 -31.19
C TYR A 485 5.49 12.25 -30.30
N ARG A 486 4.17 12.06 -30.27
CA ARG A 486 3.26 12.77 -29.37
C ARG A 486 2.20 11.83 -28.84
N LEU A 487 1.91 11.93 -27.54
CA LEU A 487 0.74 11.31 -26.93
C LEU A 487 -0.46 12.24 -27.06
N ASP A 488 -1.56 11.70 -27.55
CA ASP A 488 -2.85 12.39 -27.60
C ASP A 488 -3.83 11.66 -26.67
N PRO A 489 -4.11 12.21 -25.48
CA PRO A 489 -5.02 11.59 -24.52
C PRO A 489 -6.47 11.75 -25.00
N VAL A 490 -7.27 10.70 -24.90
CA VAL A 490 -8.71 10.79 -25.17
C VAL A 490 -9.35 11.55 -24.01
N LYS A 491 -9.86 12.76 -24.30
CA LYS A 491 -10.36 13.67 -23.27
C LYS A 491 -11.56 13.08 -22.54
N ILE A 492 -11.43 13.00 -21.23
CA ILE A 492 -12.52 12.71 -20.30
C ILE A 492 -13.05 14.05 -19.78
N LYS A 493 -14.36 14.17 -19.66
CA LYS A 493 -15.00 15.40 -19.20
C LYS A 493 -14.55 15.73 -17.78
N ASP A 494 -14.23 17.01 -17.54
CA ASP A 494 -13.92 17.56 -16.21
C ASP A 494 -12.63 17.03 -15.54
N THR A 495 -11.69 16.44 -16.30
CA THR A 495 -10.38 16.00 -15.77
C THR A 495 -9.22 16.27 -16.75
N HIS A 496 -8.02 16.50 -16.22
CA HIS A 496 -6.78 16.57 -17.02
C HIS A 496 -6.12 15.22 -17.27
N LYS A 497 -6.66 14.14 -16.69
CA LYS A 497 -6.19 12.77 -16.83
C LYS A 497 -7.01 12.01 -17.88
N SER A 498 -6.43 10.93 -18.40
CA SER A 498 -7.08 9.99 -19.32
C SER A 498 -6.69 8.55 -18.99
N TYR A 499 -7.47 7.60 -19.50
CA TYR A 499 -7.12 6.18 -19.48
C TYR A 499 -6.93 5.60 -20.89
N GLU A 500 -7.24 6.34 -21.96
CA GLU A 500 -7.03 5.90 -23.35
C GLU A 500 -6.12 6.92 -24.04
N PHE A 501 -5.06 6.44 -24.67
CA PHE A 501 -4.06 7.29 -25.31
C PHE A 501 -3.78 6.83 -26.73
N LYS A 502 -3.64 7.80 -27.64
CA LYS A 502 -3.16 7.56 -29.00
C LYS A 502 -1.71 7.98 -29.10
N ILE A 503 -0.91 7.16 -29.76
CA ILE A 503 0.49 7.46 -30.07
C ILE A 503 0.52 7.97 -31.50
N LEU A 504 0.94 9.22 -31.65
CA LEU A 504 1.12 9.88 -32.93
C LEU A 504 2.60 9.94 -33.26
N ALA A 505 2.96 9.64 -34.51
CA ALA A 505 4.30 9.85 -35.03
C ALA A 505 4.25 10.69 -36.31
N SER A 506 5.25 11.55 -36.50
CA SER A 506 5.47 12.28 -37.75
C SER A 506 6.95 12.24 -38.13
N SER A 507 7.24 12.15 -39.42
CA SER A 507 8.62 12.15 -39.94
C SER A 507 8.88 13.41 -40.74
N SER A 508 10.02 14.07 -40.49
CA SER A 508 10.51 15.22 -41.26
C SER A 508 11.27 14.82 -42.53
N MET A 509 11.48 13.52 -42.76
CA MET A 509 12.13 12.98 -43.96
C MET A 509 11.32 11.85 -44.61
N LYS A 510 11.64 11.54 -45.87
CA LYS A 510 11.11 10.36 -46.57
C LYS A 510 11.76 9.10 -46.04
N ILE A 511 10.95 8.23 -45.46
CA ILE A 511 11.41 7.00 -44.84
C ILE A 511 10.51 5.83 -45.24
N LYS A 512 11.08 4.64 -45.21
CA LYS A 512 10.37 3.37 -45.29
C LYS A 512 11.10 2.39 -44.39
N GLU A 513 10.76 2.40 -43.12
CA GLU A 513 11.48 1.66 -42.10
C GLU A 513 10.56 1.20 -40.97
N GLU A 514 11.04 0.23 -40.20
CA GLU A 514 10.42 -0.18 -38.95
C GLU A 514 10.94 0.71 -37.81
N ILE A 515 10.01 1.17 -36.98
CA ILE A 515 10.27 1.94 -35.77
C ILE A 515 9.86 1.11 -34.56
N SER A 516 10.68 1.13 -33.52
CA SER A 516 10.35 0.53 -32.22
C SER A 516 10.40 1.61 -31.14
N LEU A 517 9.43 1.56 -30.22
CA LEU A 517 9.36 2.42 -29.05
C LEU A 517 8.90 1.59 -27.84
N ASP A 518 9.33 1.97 -26.64
CA ASP A 518 8.86 1.36 -25.41
C ASP A 518 8.02 2.37 -24.62
N ILE A 519 6.96 1.88 -23.98
CA ILE A 519 6.08 2.70 -23.14
C ILE A 519 6.14 2.20 -21.71
N LYS A 520 6.30 3.12 -20.77
CA LYS A 520 6.20 2.86 -19.34
C LYS A 520 5.22 3.82 -18.70
N MET A 521 4.56 3.37 -17.65
CA MET A 521 3.76 4.21 -16.78
C MET A 521 4.46 4.30 -15.42
N ASN A 522 4.68 5.53 -14.96
CA ASN A 522 5.19 5.84 -13.62
C ASN A 522 4.12 6.64 -12.90
N THR A 523 3.49 6.03 -11.90
CA THR A 523 2.35 6.62 -11.18
C THR A 523 2.50 6.40 -9.69
N THR A 524 1.69 7.10 -8.89
CA THR A 524 1.53 6.79 -7.47
C THR A 524 0.21 6.08 -7.27
N TYR A 525 0.25 4.86 -6.72
CA TYR A 525 -0.94 4.06 -6.44
C TYR A 525 -0.86 3.50 -5.02
N LEU A 526 -1.93 3.66 -4.25
CA LEU A 526 -1.99 3.27 -2.83
C LEU A 526 -0.81 3.82 -2.01
N ASP A 527 -0.46 5.08 -2.24
CA ASP A 527 0.65 5.80 -1.61
C ASP A 527 2.06 5.21 -1.88
N GLN A 528 2.19 4.33 -2.88
CA GLN A 528 3.46 3.78 -3.34
C GLN A 528 3.78 4.23 -4.77
N GLU A 529 5.06 4.46 -5.06
CA GLU A 529 5.53 4.65 -6.44
C GLU A 529 5.43 3.32 -7.19
N HIS A 530 4.76 3.34 -8.34
CA HIS A 530 4.56 2.17 -9.19
C HIS A 530 5.04 2.46 -10.61
N GLN A 531 5.90 1.57 -11.11
CA GLN A 531 6.37 1.61 -12.49
C GLN A 531 5.98 0.32 -13.21
N THR A 532 5.30 0.43 -14.35
CA THR A 532 5.01 -0.75 -15.18
C THR A 532 6.24 -1.23 -15.93
N PRO A 533 6.31 -2.54 -16.25
CA PRO A 533 7.28 -3.04 -17.22
C PRO A 533 7.16 -2.31 -18.57
N PRO A 534 8.27 -2.12 -19.31
CA PRO A 534 8.23 -1.50 -20.64
C PRO A 534 7.46 -2.36 -21.63
N VAL A 535 6.45 -1.75 -22.28
CA VAL A 535 5.71 -2.38 -23.38
C VAL A 535 6.26 -1.92 -24.71
N LYS A 536 6.81 -2.85 -25.49
CA LYS A 536 7.44 -2.57 -26.78
C LYS A 536 6.41 -2.54 -27.91
N ILE A 537 6.44 -1.49 -28.72
CA ILE A 537 5.62 -1.34 -29.93
C ILE A 537 6.55 -1.26 -31.15
N SER A 538 6.29 -2.10 -32.16
CA SER A 538 6.97 -2.07 -33.46
C SER A 538 6.00 -1.74 -34.59
N VAL A 539 6.34 -0.76 -35.43
CA VAL A 539 5.47 -0.26 -36.52
C VAL A 539 6.26 -0.01 -37.79
N GLN A 540 5.70 -0.33 -38.95
CA GLN A 540 6.25 0.10 -40.24
C GLN A 540 5.71 1.49 -40.62
N LEU A 541 6.62 2.43 -40.87
CA LEU A 541 6.32 3.80 -41.27
C LEU A 541 6.83 4.07 -42.69
N ASP A 542 5.92 4.39 -43.61
CA ASP A 542 6.23 4.66 -45.02
C ASP A 542 5.75 6.07 -45.43
N THR A 543 6.69 7.01 -45.52
CA THR A 543 6.45 8.36 -46.05
C THR A 543 7.03 8.55 -47.46
N ASN A 544 7.51 7.47 -48.09
CA ASN A 544 8.18 7.51 -49.37
C ASN A 544 7.20 7.54 -50.55
N PHE A 545 6.27 8.49 -50.52
CA PHE A 545 5.28 8.70 -51.58
C PHE A 545 5.50 10.03 -52.29
N LEU A 546 5.35 10.00 -53.62
CA LEU A 546 5.46 11.18 -54.46
C LEU A 546 4.08 11.80 -54.68
N TYR A 547 3.88 12.99 -54.13
CA TYR A 547 2.65 13.78 -54.24
C TYR A 547 2.88 14.98 -55.15
N ILE A 548 1.95 15.24 -56.07
CA ILE A 548 1.92 16.41 -56.96
C ILE A 548 0.57 17.09 -56.74
N PHE A 549 0.56 18.38 -56.37
CA PHE A 549 -0.66 19.15 -56.04
C PHE A 549 -1.65 18.39 -55.12
N GLY A 550 -1.12 17.75 -54.06
CA GLY A 550 -1.92 17.07 -53.05
C GLY A 550 -2.36 15.63 -53.40
N LEU A 551 -2.31 15.22 -54.67
CA LEU A 551 -2.63 13.87 -55.14
C LEU A 551 -1.37 13.02 -55.35
N ARG A 552 -1.49 11.70 -55.19
CA ARG A 552 -0.40 10.77 -55.53
C ARG A 552 -0.13 10.79 -57.04
N TYR A 553 1.13 10.63 -57.44
CA TYR A 553 1.58 10.80 -58.83
C TYR A 553 0.81 9.92 -59.86
N TYR A 554 0.35 8.73 -59.47
CA TYR A 554 -0.38 7.85 -60.38
C TYR A 554 -1.77 8.38 -60.75
N TYR A 555 -2.41 9.21 -59.92
CA TYR A 555 -3.66 9.89 -60.31
C TYR A 555 -3.42 10.90 -61.42
N TRP A 556 -2.25 11.54 -61.44
CA TRP A 556 -1.87 12.46 -62.51
C TRP A 556 -1.70 11.76 -63.85
N LEU A 557 -1.22 10.51 -63.88
CA LEU A 557 -1.16 9.73 -65.13
C LEU A 557 -2.55 9.57 -65.76
N VAL A 558 -3.57 9.27 -64.96
CA VAL A 558 -4.96 9.12 -65.46
C VAL A 558 -5.50 10.45 -65.99
N ILE A 559 -5.27 11.55 -65.26
CA ILE A 559 -5.70 12.89 -65.67
C ILE A 559 -5.02 13.31 -66.99
N LEU A 560 -3.73 13.03 -67.14
CA LEU A 560 -2.96 13.37 -68.34
C LEU A 560 -3.48 12.61 -69.57
N VAL A 561 -3.80 11.33 -69.42
CA VAL A 561 -4.45 10.53 -70.48
C VAL A 561 -5.81 11.10 -70.85
N ALA A 562 -6.63 11.49 -69.87
CA ALA A 562 -7.94 12.09 -70.13
C ALA A 562 -7.83 13.41 -70.92
N ILE A 563 -6.89 14.29 -70.55
CA ILE A 563 -6.61 15.54 -71.27
C ILE A 563 -6.17 15.24 -72.71
N LEU A 564 -5.32 14.23 -72.92
CA LEU A 564 -4.82 13.86 -74.24
C LEU A 564 -5.94 13.36 -75.16
N VAL A 565 -6.88 12.55 -74.63
CA VAL A 565 -8.09 12.13 -75.36
C VAL A 565 -8.95 13.33 -75.74
N ILE A 566 -9.19 14.26 -74.82
CA ILE A 566 -9.97 15.49 -75.08
C ILE A 566 -9.28 16.34 -76.16
N ALA A 567 -7.97 16.50 -76.11
CA ALA A 567 -7.21 17.25 -77.12
C ALA A 567 -7.35 16.62 -78.52
N ILE A 568 -7.27 15.29 -78.63
CA ILE A 568 -7.50 14.57 -79.89
C ILE A 568 -8.93 14.81 -80.41
N LEU A 569 -9.93 14.77 -79.53
CA LEU A 569 -11.33 15.05 -79.90
C LEU A 569 -11.49 16.48 -80.43
N ILE A 570 -10.87 17.47 -79.79
CA ILE A 570 -10.91 18.88 -80.19
C ILE A 570 -10.22 19.08 -81.55
N ILE A 571 -9.00 18.54 -81.72
CA ILE A 571 -8.27 18.63 -82.99
C ILE A 571 -9.09 18.02 -84.14
N ASN A 572 -9.71 16.86 -83.92
CA ASN A 572 -10.54 16.21 -84.94
C ASN A 572 -11.85 16.97 -85.22
N TYR A 573 -12.42 17.67 -84.24
CA TYR A 573 -13.57 18.54 -84.47
C TYR A 573 -13.25 19.68 -85.45
N PHE A 574 -12.06 20.28 -85.35
CA PHE A 574 -11.62 21.34 -86.28
C PHE A 574 -11.21 20.82 -87.68
N ARG A 575 -10.96 19.51 -87.85
CA ARG A 575 -10.59 18.91 -89.16
C ARG A 575 -11.78 18.50 -90.03
N ARG A 576 -13.02 18.90 -89.70
CA ARG A 576 -14.23 18.60 -90.49
C ARG A 576 -14.11 19.22 -91.89
N ALA A 577 -14.20 18.39 -92.93
CA ALA A 577 -14.38 18.85 -94.30
C ALA A 577 -15.87 18.80 -94.67
N ASN A 578 -16.32 19.77 -95.47
CA ASN A 578 -17.64 19.73 -96.08
C ASN A 578 -17.63 18.62 -97.14
N ILE A 579 -18.43 17.59 -96.91
CA ILE A 579 -18.67 16.56 -97.91
C ILE A 579 -19.79 17.07 -98.81
N TYR A 580 -19.55 17.07 -100.12
CA TYR A 580 -20.46 17.64 -101.11
C TYR A 580 -20.43 16.81 -102.40
N GLY A 581 -21.40 17.08 -103.28
CA GLY A 581 -21.47 16.48 -104.61
C GLY A 581 -22.43 15.30 -104.69
N PHE A 582 -22.69 14.90 -105.93
CA PHE A 582 -23.72 13.93 -106.30
C PHE A 582 -23.16 12.96 -107.34
N LEU A 583 -23.62 11.70 -107.30
CA LEU A 583 -23.49 10.78 -108.41
C LEU A 583 -24.83 10.70 -109.14
N ILE A 584 -24.82 10.98 -110.44
CA ILE A 584 -26.01 10.94 -111.30
C ILE A 584 -25.92 9.80 -112.32
N ASP A 585 -27.05 9.22 -112.72
CA ASP A 585 -27.10 8.23 -113.80
C ASP A 585 -27.08 8.87 -115.20
N VAL A 586 -27.18 8.02 -116.23
CA VAL A 586 -27.27 8.40 -117.64
C VAL A 586 -28.54 9.21 -117.99
N GLU A 587 -29.57 9.16 -117.13
CA GLU A 587 -30.85 9.88 -117.28
C GLU A 587 -30.89 11.18 -116.43
N ASN A 588 -29.77 11.58 -115.82
CA ASN A 588 -29.61 12.71 -114.89
C ASN A 588 -30.36 12.57 -113.54
N ASN A 589 -30.78 11.36 -113.13
CA ASN A 589 -31.31 11.14 -111.79
C ASN A 589 -30.17 11.07 -110.76
N VAL A 590 -30.36 11.66 -109.58
CA VAL A 590 -29.41 11.57 -108.47
C VAL A 590 -29.51 10.17 -107.85
N ILE A 591 -28.42 9.41 -107.90
CA ILE A 591 -28.32 8.07 -107.30
C ILE A 591 -27.70 8.15 -105.90
N VAL A 592 -26.77 9.08 -105.69
CA VAL A 592 -26.05 9.26 -104.42
C VAL A 592 -25.89 10.76 -104.14
N ASP A 593 -26.36 11.20 -102.97
CA ASP A 593 -25.98 12.47 -102.37
C ASP A 593 -24.92 12.20 -101.30
N PHE A 594 -23.71 12.71 -101.50
CA PHE A 594 -22.62 12.46 -100.55
C PHE A 594 -22.85 13.10 -99.18
N SER A 595 -23.64 14.18 -99.10
CA SER A 595 -23.92 14.89 -97.86
C SER A 595 -24.88 14.14 -96.93
N GLU A 596 -25.74 13.27 -97.47
CA GLU A 596 -26.75 12.53 -96.72
C GLU A 596 -26.31 11.11 -96.29
N ILE A 597 -25.11 10.67 -96.68
CA ILE A 597 -24.62 9.33 -96.34
C ILE A 597 -24.40 9.19 -94.83
N LYS A 598 -25.09 8.20 -94.24
CA LYS A 598 -24.93 7.82 -92.82
C LYS A 598 -23.59 7.10 -92.61
N ARG A 599 -22.60 7.81 -92.06
CA ARG A 599 -21.28 7.27 -91.69
C ARG A 599 -21.26 6.77 -90.25
N ASN A 600 -20.42 5.76 -89.98
CA ASN A 600 -20.11 5.32 -88.62
C ASN A 600 -19.47 6.47 -87.80
N PRO A 601 -19.94 6.75 -86.56
CA PRO A 601 -19.37 7.80 -85.70
C PRO A 601 -17.83 7.72 -85.54
N ILE A 602 -17.27 6.51 -85.48
CA ILE A 602 -15.83 6.29 -85.30
C ILE A 602 -15.06 6.62 -86.59
N GLU A 603 -15.57 6.23 -87.76
CA GLU A 603 -14.96 6.55 -89.06
C GLU A 603 -15.08 8.05 -89.37
N LYS A 604 -16.21 8.66 -89.03
CA LYS A 604 -16.41 10.11 -89.11
C LYS A 604 -15.40 10.89 -88.27
N MET A 605 -14.93 10.31 -87.16
CA MET A 605 -13.95 10.92 -86.26
C MET A 605 -12.49 10.70 -86.69
N THR A 606 -12.16 9.50 -87.16
CA THR A 606 -10.78 9.12 -87.56
C THR A 606 -10.43 9.56 -88.98
N HIS A 607 -11.40 9.55 -89.89
CA HIS A 607 -11.25 9.90 -91.30
C HIS A 607 -12.35 10.87 -91.76
N PRO A 608 -12.38 12.11 -91.25
CA PRO A 608 -13.49 13.04 -91.46
C PRO A 608 -13.73 13.39 -92.93
N LYS A 609 -12.68 13.30 -93.77
CA LYS A 609 -12.67 13.64 -95.20
C LYS A 609 -13.00 12.48 -96.14
N ARG A 610 -13.35 11.30 -95.62
CA ARG A 610 -13.53 10.09 -96.45
C ARG A 610 -14.96 9.54 -96.37
N ILE A 611 -15.40 8.95 -97.47
CA ILE A 611 -16.60 8.11 -97.58
C ILE A 611 -16.19 6.80 -98.23
N ASN A 612 -16.33 5.69 -97.52
CA ASN A 612 -16.00 4.39 -98.08
C ASN A 612 -17.08 3.95 -99.07
N PHE A 613 -16.69 3.22 -100.13
CA PHE A 613 -17.67 2.74 -101.11
C PHE A 613 -18.70 1.79 -100.48
N LYS A 614 -18.28 0.99 -99.50
CA LYS A 614 -19.16 0.11 -98.70
C LYS A 614 -20.34 0.84 -98.03
N ASP A 615 -20.21 2.14 -97.77
CA ASP A 615 -21.26 2.94 -97.12
C ASP A 615 -22.30 3.44 -98.15
N ILE A 616 -22.06 3.21 -99.44
CA ILE A 616 -22.90 3.63 -100.57
C ILE A 616 -23.51 2.40 -101.23
N LYS A 617 -24.75 2.05 -100.85
CA LYS A 617 -25.42 0.82 -101.30
C LYS A 617 -25.66 0.76 -102.81
N GLN A 618 -25.67 1.90 -103.49
CA GLN A 618 -25.98 2.00 -104.92
C GLN A 618 -24.77 1.70 -105.81
N LEU A 619 -23.56 1.59 -105.25
CA LEU A 619 -22.36 1.27 -106.01
C LEU A 619 -22.17 -0.25 -106.14
N PRO A 620 -21.72 -0.75 -107.32
CA PRO A 620 -21.49 -2.18 -107.53
C PRO A 620 -20.14 -2.67 -106.98
N TYR A 621 -19.42 -1.86 -106.20
CA TYR A 621 -18.09 -2.12 -105.67
C TYR A 621 -17.97 -1.58 -104.24
N ASN A 622 -17.14 -2.24 -103.41
CA ASN A 622 -17.02 -1.92 -101.98
C ASN A 622 -15.61 -1.49 -101.57
N GLY A 623 -14.61 -1.84 -102.37
CA GLY A 623 -13.19 -1.68 -102.10
C GLY A 623 -12.66 -0.31 -102.49
N GLY A 624 -12.54 0.58 -101.50
CA GLY A 624 -12.01 1.92 -101.68
C GLY A 624 -12.87 3.00 -101.00
N TYR A 625 -12.55 4.26 -101.29
CA TYR A 625 -13.23 5.42 -100.72
C TYR A 625 -13.15 6.65 -101.63
N PHE A 626 -14.13 7.54 -101.48
CA PHE A 626 -14.05 8.93 -101.92
C PHE A 626 -13.38 9.76 -100.84
N GLU A 627 -12.44 10.63 -101.22
CA GLU A 627 -11.75 11.56 -100.33
C GLU A 627 -12.01 13.00 -100.78
N PHE A 628 -12.56 13.80 -99.88
CA PHE A 628 -13.00 15.18 -100.12
C PHE A 628 -11.96 16.15 -99.58
N LEU A 629 -11.30 16.87 -100.48
CA LEU A 629 -10.29 17.88 -100.13
C LEU A 629 -10.75 19.21 -100.70
N GLU A 630 -11.29 20.09 -99.86
CA GLU A 630 -11.69 21.48 -100.19
C GLU A 630 -12.45 21.59 -101.52
N ASP A 631 -11.78 21.72 -102.67
CA ASP A 631 -12.40 21.84 -104.00
C ASP A 631 -12.28 20.62 -104.92
N GLU A 632 -11.61 19.55 -104.49
CA GLU A 632 -11.38 18.33 -105.24
C GLU A 632 -11.91 17.08 -104.54
N VAL A 633 -12.44 16.16 -105.33
CA VAL A 633 -12.84 14.83 -104.87
C VAL A 633 -11.94 13.79 -105.51
N TYR A 634 -11.34 12.95 -104.69
CA TYR A 634 -10.50 11.85 -105.14
C TYR A 634 -11.26 10.54 -104.97
N ILE A 635 -11.16 9.67 -105.96
CA ILE A 635 -11.55 8.27 -105.81
C ILE A 635 -10.29 7.46 -105.57
N ASN A 636 -10.27 6.67 -104.49
CA ASN A 636 -9.17 5.78 -104.20
C ASN A 636 -9.69 4.34 -104.17
N ILE A 637 -9.17 3.50 -105.05
CA ILE A 637 -9.63 2.13 -105.25
C ILE A 637 -8.71 1.19 -104.49
N ILE A 638 -9.30 0.34 -103.66
CA ILE A 638 -8.59 -0.71 -102.93
C ILE A 638 -9.28 -2.01 -103.33
N SER A 639 -8.72 -2.74 -104.30
CA SER A 639 -9.33 -3.94 -104.85
C SER A 639 -9.74 -4.93 -103.76
N LYS A 640 -11.03 -5.28 -103.72
CA LYS A 640 -11.59 -6.31 -102.85
C LYS A 640 -12.07 -7.48 -103.71
N ASP A 641 -11.98 -8.69 -103.18
CA ASP A 641 -12.39 -9.90 -103.90
C ASP A 641 -13.88 -9.81 -104.30
N GLY A 642 -14.17 -10.03 -105.59
CA GLY A 642 -15.49 -9.86 -106.18
C GLY A 642 -15.87 -8.45 -106.68
N ASP A 643 -15.02 -7.43 -106.50
CA ASP A 643 -15.31 -6.08 -107.04
C ASP A 643 -15.05 -5.98 -108.56
N PRO A 644 -15.97 -5.39 -109.34
CA PRO A 644 -15.76 -5.12 -110.77
C PRO A 644 -14.72 -4.02 -111.02
N SER A 645 -14.01 -4.10 -112.16
CA SER A 645 -13.08 -3.04 -112.59
C SER A 645 -13.79 -1.69 -112.73
N ILE A 646 -13.24 -0.65 -112.09
CA ILE A 646 -13.74 0.72 -112.15
C ILE A 646 -12.94 1.48 -113.22
N ARG A 647 -13.64 2.26 -114.05
CA ARG A 647 -13.06 3.07 -115.10
C ARG A 647 -13.53 4.51 -114.98
N ILE A 648 -12.66 5.48 -115.25
CA ILE A 648 -13.03 6.89 -115.39
C ILE A 648 -12.82 7.28 -116.85
N ASN A 649 -13.85 7.81 -117.50
CA ASN A 649 -13.85 8.16 -118.93
C ASN A 649 -13.26 7.04 -119.82
N SER A 650 -13.64 5.79 -119.54
CA SER A 650 -13.19 4.56 -120.22
C SER A 650 -11.75 4.09 -119.94
N VAL A 651 -10.99 4.78 -119.07
CA VAL A 651 -9.65 4.36 -118.63
C VAL A 651 -9.77 3.60 -117.30
N PRO A 652 -9.21 2.38 -117.17
CA PRO A 652 -9.21 1.64 -115.91
C PRO A 652 -8.38 2.35 -114.84
N VAL A 653 -8.97 2.46 -113.65
CA VAL A 653 -8.34 3.14 -112.51
C VAL A 653 -7.93 2.10 -111.48
N THR A 654 -6.65 2.07 -111.14
CA THR A 654 -6.07 1.10 -110.21
C THR A 654 -5.52 1.74 -108.94
N SER A 655 -5.61 3.07 -108.81
CA SER A 655 -5.09 3.84 -107.68
C SER A 655 -5.90 5.12 -107.46
N ARG A 656 -5.42 6.01 -106.58
CA ARG A 656 -6.02 7.33 -106.33
C ARG A 656 -6.04 8.17 -107.61
N GLU A 657 -7.22 8.64 -108.01
CA GLU A 657 -7.41 9.54 -109.14
C GLU A 657 -8.38 10.68 -108.76
N SER A 658 -8.15 11.87 -109.30
CA SER A 658 -9.03 13.02 -109.09
C SER A 658 -10.27 12.92 -109.97
N ILE A 659 -11.45 13.10 -109.39
CA ILE A 659 -12.71 13.18 -110.11
C ILE A 659 -13.14 14.63 -110.26
N SER A 660 -13.15 15.12 -111.50
CA SER A 660 -13.65 16.45 -111.85
C SER A 660 -15.12 16.43 -112.27
N GLN A 661 -15.74 17.60 -112.28
CA GLN A 661 -17.15 17.75 -112.62
C GLN A 661 -17.46 17.20 -114.02
N GLY A 662 -18.42 16.28 -114.10
CA GLY A 662 -18.89 15.74 -115.39
C GLY A 662 -18.14 14.51 -115.89
N GLN A 663 -17.17 13.98 -115.14
CA GLN A 663 -16.48 12.73 -115.51
C GLN A 663 -17.37 11.50 -115.26
N TRP A 664 -17.33 10.55 -116.21
CA TRP A 664 -18.06 9.29 -116.13
C TRP A 664 -17.24 8.24 -115.39
N ILE A 665 -17.81 7.70 -114.33
CA ILE A 665 -17.32 6.58 -113.55
C ILE A 665 -18.11 5.35 -113.98
N GLY A 666 -17.47 4.41 -114.67
CA GLY A 666 -18.08 3.20 -115.18
C GLY A 666 -17.62 1.96 -114.42
N SER A 667 -18.55 1.06 -114.07
CA SER A 667 -18.23 -0.25 -113.52
C SER A 667 -19.36 -1.25 -113.75
N SER A 668 -19.01 -2.49 -114.15
CA SER A 668 -19.96 -3.59 -114.40
C SER A 668 -21.18 -3.21 -115.27
N GLY A 669 -20.94 -2.49 -116.37
CA GLY A 669 -22.00 -2.06 -117.30
C GLY A 669 -22.85 -0.87 -116.82
N LYS A 670 -22.67 -0.37 -115.60
CA LYS A 670 -23.30 0.86 -115.10
C LYS A 670 -22.36 2.05 -115.24
N GLN A 671 -22.90 3.21 -115.59
CA GLN A 671 -22.15 4.47 -115.65
C GLN A 671 -22.83 5.51 -114.78
N VAL A 672 -22.03 6.20 -113.95
CA VAL A 672 -22.48 7.32 -113.13
C VAL A 672 -21.56 8.51 -113.35
N ARG A 673 -22.08 9.72 -113.22
CA ARG A 673 -21.31 10.96 -113.39
C ARG A 673 -21.19 11.68 -112.06
N PHE A 674 -20.00 12.16 -111.73
CA PHE A 674 -19.84 13.04 -110.57
C PHE A 674 -20.24 14.47 -110.90
N ASN A 675 -21.02 15.11 -110.02
CA ASN A 675 -21.42 16.51 -110.17
C ASN A 675 -21.30 17.23 -108.82
N LYS A 676 -20.65 18.40 -108.82
CA LYS A 676 -20.44 19.19 -107.58
C LYS A 676 -21.76 19.81 -107.07
N ASN A 677 -22.68 20.13 -107.99
CA ASN A 677 -23.97 20.80 -107.72
C ASN A 677 -25.17 19.93 -108.13
N ILE A 678 -26.34 20.18 -107.52
CA ILE A 678 -27.60 19.48 -107.80
C ILE A 678 -27.99 19.68 -109.28
N PRO A 679 -28.31 18.61 -110.04
CA PRO A 679 -28.55 18.68 -111.49
C PRO A 679 -29.78 19.53 -111.90
N TYR A 680 -30.72 19.83 -110.99
CA TYR A 680 -31.94 20.60 -111.29
C TYR A 680 -31.83 22.12 -111.06
N MET A 681 -30.64 22.63 -110.74
CA MET A 681 -30.37 24.07 -110.67
C MET A 681 -29.11 24.42 -111.47
N LYS A 682 -29.21 24.28 -112.80
CA LYS A 682 -28.48 25.15 -113.73
C LYS A 682 -29.53 26.05 -114.35
N ILE A 683 -29.47 27.36 -114.08
CA ILE A 683 -30.18 28.36 -114.90
C ILE A 683 -29.60 28.28 -116.31
#